data_AF-A0AAN7B601-F1
#
_entry.id   AF-A0AAN7B601-F1
#
_cell.length_a   1.000
_cell.length_b   1.000
_cell.length_c   1.000
_cell.angle_alpha   90.00
_cell.angle_beta   90.00
_cell.angle_gamma   90.00
#
_symmetry.space_group_name_H-M   'P 1'
#
loop_
_entity.id
_entity.type
_entity.pdbx_description
1 polymer ?
#
loop_
_entity_poly.entity_id
_entity_poly.type
_entity_poly.pdbx_seq_one_letter_code
_entity_poly.pdbx_strand_id
1 'polypeptide(L)'
;MTPKASTKQTSQRDVALGIWRLARFHTREAWLCWYPAVWGACVAAATQGVSLDLYTFARILFGIWSSVTATHAAFCTFNDICDRNLDALVDRCKTRPLPAGMLTVQEAIATFVTWIPLTLYTTRLTLGDAAATAFIPVWVLSFVYPFMKRLIPFPQVVLGAVIGGAVFPGWAAVTGQQLLEGELNDAMPLFWATFFWVIYFDVIYATQDSPDDEKIGVKSLAVLLGKNVKLFLASLGGLQVGLFALAGARANLSMVFWVLGLGVWTLSIPWHLKTLDLKDRHSGGRVFMANIKLGLYLTGITLVELALTRVEFMSGLKVPGADKMSYDPAVIQAMGNASRPPLGNPTFTCRALDIAFSGSSVVTLPNSTVGAYEILTEVNYSETCWLTPACIVTPRTASETARVIKIIGSVQTKFAVRSGGHKSAPGFASIDGSGVLISLANLTTISLSGDKSSVVVGTGNRWQAVYDFLTPQGLTAVGGRVGMVGVGGFLLGGGVSFMTNERGLGIDNIKSFEVVLADGRIVTASATQNKDLYRGLRGGASNYGIVTAFELYAHPLGTITFEARALSLNQSTNAIRALAEYQLSATGQKADPYSRIDVTITKTAVNVLLLHTKPVASPVPAFQPFYNIAPFTPLAPSTNATLTTLLFLSKQAFPNEHIRVQGGTFTHTVNADFMVQAYNIFLAETANLPTGATATWVPIAMPASVASFASRNGGNLLGLSAVPQVWYEWYINWKNPADDGAVAATVKNVREKLDKAARQKGVLLPYLFMNVAGREQNVLASFGKKNLNEIKAVARKYDPSGVFQRLQNDGYLIRDA
;
A
#
# COMPACT_ATOMS: atom_id res chain seq x y z
N MET A 1 -43.78 -76.13 -8.64
CA MET A 1 -42.40 -75.76 -8.23
C MET A 1 -42.42 -74.31 -7.78
N THR A 2 -42.10 -74.10 -6.51
CA THR A 2 -42.05 -72.84 -5.77
C THR A 2 -41.18 -71.78 -6.47
N PRO A 3 -41.60 -70.51 -6.53
CA PRO A 3 -40.71 -69.42 -6.90
C PRO A 3 -39.68 -69.23 -5.78
N LYS A 4 -38.41 -69.19 -6.16
CA LYS A 4 -37.26 -68.98 -5.28
C LYS A 4 -37.45 -67.76 -4.38
N ALA A 5 -37.15 -67.97 -3.10
CA ALA A 5 -37.04 -66.93 -2.10
C ALA A 5 -36.16 -65.77 -2.58
N SER A 6 -36.73 -64.57 -2.62
CA SER A 6 -36.00 -63.32 -2.63
C SER A 6 -35.26 -63.21 -1.29
N THR A 7 -33.95 -63.37 -1.35
CA THR A 7 -33.02 -63.15 -0.23
C THR A 7 -33.27 -61.79 0.40
N LYS A 8 -33.76 -61.78 1.65
CA LYS A 8 -33.66 -60.64 2.56
C LYS A 8 -32.20 -60.16 2.55
N GLN A 9 -31.95 -59.00 1.97
CA GLN A 9 -30.65 -58.34 2.04
C GLN A 9 -30.39 -58.04 3.53
N THR A 10 -29.51 -58.83 4.15
CA THR A 10 -29.10 -58.64 5.54
C THR A 10 -28.58 -57.22 5.71
N SER A 11 -29.25 -56.46 6.58
CA SER A 11 -28.79 -55.19 7.13
C SER A 11 -27.41 -55.40 7.76
N GLN A 12 -26.35 -55.08 7.02
CA GLN A 12 -25.02 -54.91 7.60
C GLN A 12 -24.92 -53.44 8.02
N ARG A 13 -25.37 -53.18 9.24
CA ARG A 13 -25.11 -51.92 9.94
C ARG A 13 -23.60 -51.69 9.96
N ASP A 14 -23.15 -50.64 9.28
CA ASP A 14 -21.76 -50.21 9.20
C ASP A 14 -21.76 -48.68 9.16
N VAL A 15 -21.67 -48.08 10.35
CA VAL A 15 -21.80 -46.63 10.53
C VAL A 15 -20.64 -45.89 9.88
N ALA A 16 -19.43 -46.43 9.92
CA ALA A 16 -18.25 -45.79 9.34
C ALA A 16 -18.33 -45.77 7.81
N LEU A 17 -18.63 -46.92 7.19
CA LEU A 17 -18.85 -47.00 5.75
C LEU A 17 -20.08 -46.18 5.33
N GLY A 18 -21.12 -46.18 6.16
CA GLY A 18 -22.32 -45.37 5.99
C GLY A 18 -22.03 -43.87 5.93
N ILE A 19 -21.27 -43.34 6.89
CA ILE A 19 -20.83 -41.93 6.92
C ILE A 19 -19.95 -41.62 5.70
N TRP A 20 -18.99 -42.48 5.36
CA TRP A 20 -18.12 -42.31 4.19
C TRP A 20 -18.92 -42.26 2.87
N ARG A 21 -19.98 -43.06 2.75
CA ARG A 21 -20.89 -43.06 1.60
C ARG A 21 -21.85 -41.87 1.59
N LEU A 22 -22.35 -41.42 2.74
CA LEU A 22 -23.16 -40.19 2.85
C LEU A 22 -22.36 -38.95 2.45
N ALA A 23 -21.09 -38.88 2.87
CA ALA A 23 -20.17 -37.82 2.51
C ALA A 23 -19.70 -37.85 1.03
N ARG A 24 -20.07 -38.90 0.28
CA ARG A 24 -19.68 -39.13 -1.12
C ARG A 24 -18.17 -39.22 -1.37
N PHE A 25 -17.38 -39.58 -0.36
CA PHE A 25 -15.92 -39.74 -0.52
C PHE A 25 -15.49 -40.89 -1.44
N HIS A 26 -16.43 -41.76 -1.82
CA HIS A 26 -16.25 -42.85 -2.78
C HIS A 26 -16.49 -42.44 -4.23
N THR A 27 -17.03 -41.24 -4.46
CA THR A 27 -17.35 -40.72 -5.78
C THR A 27 -16.41 -39.57 -6.13
N ARG A 28 -16.52 -39.06 -7.36
CA ARG A 28 -15.79 -37.85 -7.82
C ARG A 28 -16.70 -36.63 -7.90
N GLU A 29 -17.89 -36.70 -7.29
CA GLU A 29 -18.92 -35.65 -7.41
C GLU A 29 -18.46 -34.34 -6.76
N ALA A 30 -17.74 -34.41 -5.64
CA ALA A 30 -17.17 -33.24 -4.96
C ALA A 30 -16.24 -32.41 -5.87
N TRP A 31 -15.66 -33.02 -6.92
CA TRP A 31 -14.77 -32.32 -7.85
C TRP A 31 -15.51 -31.26 -8.66
N LEU A 32 -16.81 -31.46 -8.94
CA LEU A 32 -17.64 -30.50 -9.67
C LEU A 32 -17.83 -29.19 -8.90
N CYS A 33 -17.76 -29.23 -7.56
CA CYS A 33 -17.77 -28.03 -6.71
C CYS A 33 -16.36 -27.44 -6.53
N TRP A 34 -15.33 -28.28 -6.66
CA TRP A 34 -13.93 -27.87 -6.49
C TRP A 34 -13.46 -27.01 -7.66
N TYR A 35 -13.78 -27.41 -8.90
CA TYR A 35 -13.30 -26.68 -10.08
C TYR A 35 -13.71 -25.22 -10.10
N PRO A 36 -14.98 -24.84 -9.87
CA PRO A 36 -15.38 -23.44 -9.94
C PRO A 36 -14.74 -22.58 -8.85
N ALA A 37 -14.48 -23.14 -7.67
CA ALA A 37 -13.74 -22.45 -6.62
C ALA A 37 -12.27 -22.23 -7.02
N VAL A 38 -11.61 -23.24 -7.62
CA VAL A 38 -10.24 -23.07 -8.14
C VAL A 38 -10.21 -22.08 -9.30
N TRP A 39 -11.17 -22.15 -10.23
CA TRP A 39 -11.30 -21.18 -11.32
C TRP A 39 -11.51 -19.78 -10.76
N GLY A 40 -12.38 -19.61 -9.76
CA GLY A 40 -12.61 -18.34 -9.08
C GLY A 40 -11.33 -17.75 -8.52
N ALA A 41 -10.50 -18.55 -7.84
CA ALA A 41 -9.21 -18.10 -7.33
C ALA A 41 -8.21 -17.74 -8.44
N CYS A 42 -8.08 -18.59 -9.48
CA CYS A 42 -7.13 -18.35 -10.57
C CYS A 42 -7.51 -17.13 -11.41
N VAL A 43 -8.79 -17.00 -11.76
CA VAL A 43 -9.31 -15.87 -12.53
C VAL A 43 -9.25 -14.59 -11.70
N ALA A 44 -9.56 -14.62 -10.40
CA ALA A 44 -9.38 -13.46 -9.52
C ALA A 44 -7.92 -12.98 -9.48
N ALA A 45 -6.96 -13.90 -9.33
CA ALA A 45 -5.54 -13.56 -9.30
C ALA A 45 -5.08 -12.95 -10.63
N ALA A 46 -5.56 -13.47 -11.76
CA ALA A 46 -5.30 -12.92 -13.09
C ALA A 46 -5.93 -11.53 -13.29
N THR A 47 -7.22 -11.35 -12.95
CA THR A 47 -7.92 -10.06 -13.02
C THR A 47 -7.24 -8.98 -12.18
N GLN A 48 -6.75 -9.33 -10.99
CA GLN A 48 -6.10 -8.40 -10.08
C GLN A 48 -4.59 -8.20 -10.38
N GLY A 49 -4.02 -8.97 -11.31
CA GLY A 49 -2.59 -8.94 -11.62
C GLY A 49 -1.71 -9.35 -10.43
N VAL A 50 -2.21 -10.20 -9.54
CA VAL A 50 -1.51 -10.60 -8.30
C VAL A 50 -0.76 -11.92 -8.53
N SER A 51 0.56 -11.89 -8.39
CA SER A 51 1.36 -13.11 -8.28
C SER A 51 1.25 -13.65 -6.85
N LEU A 52 0.66 -14.84 -6.70
CA LEU A 52 0.64 -15.55 -5.42
C LEU A 52 2.04 -16.14 -5.15
N ASP A 53 2.53 -16.13 -3.91
CA ASP A 53 3.71 -16.92 -3.55
C ASP A 53 3.34 -18.41 -3.39
N LEU A 54 4.34 -19.30 -3.27
CA LEU A 54 4.08 -20.75 -3.20
C LEU A 54 3.26 -21.15 -1.96
N TYR A 55 3.52 -20.51 -0.81
CA TYR A 55 2.81 -20.80 0.43
C TYR A 55 1.36 -20.35 0.33
N THR A 56 1.10 -19.13 -0.15
CA THR A 56 -0.26 -18.60 -0.32
C THR A 56 -1.06 -19.44 -1.32
N PHE A 57 -0.44 -19.85 -2.42
CA PHE A 57 -1.08 -20.72 -3.41
C PHE A 57 -1.39 -22.11 -2.87
N ALA A 58 -0.44 -22.76 -2.18
CA ALA A 58 -0.67 -24.05 -1.55
C ALA A 58 -1.78 -23.97 -0.48
N ARG A 59 -1.78 -22.90 0.31
CA ARG A 59 -2.81 -22.63 1.33
C ARG A 59 -4.20 -22.45 0.70
N ILE A 60 -4.31 -21.70 -0.41
CA ILE A 60 -5.59 -21.51 -1.12
C ILE A 60 -6.08 -22.82 -1.73
N LEU A 61 -5.23 -23.58 -2.43
CA LEU A 61 -5.63 -24.86 -3.01
C LEU A 61 -6.06 -25.88 -1.96
N PHE A 62 -5.28 -26.00 -0.87
CA PHE A 62 -5.62 -26.86 0.25
C PHE A 62 -6.93 -26.41 0.91
N GLY A 63 -7.08 -25.12 1.15
CA GLY A 63 -8.28 -24.54 1.75
C GLY A 63 -9.53 -24.79 0.90
N ILE A 64 -9.46 -24.54 -0.41
CA ILE A 64 -10.55 -24.83 -1.35
C ILE A 64 -10.88 -26.33 -1.34
N TRP A 65 -9.86 -27.19 -1.40
CA TRP A 65 -10.07 -28.63 -1.34
C TRP A 65 -10.76 -29.06 -0.03
N SER A 66 -10.26 -28.64 1.14
CA SER A 66 -10.83 -29.02 2.43
C SER A 66 -12.23 -28.45 2.65
N SER A 67 -12.44 -27.16 2.35
CA SER A 67 -13.70 -26.46 2.61
C SER A 67 -14.82 -26.91 1.69
N VAL A 68 -14.53 -27.08 0.39
CA VAL A 68 -15.53 -27.55 -0.57
C VAL A 68 -15.87 -29.02 -0.32
N THR A 69 -14.88 -29.86 0.00
CA THR A 69 -15.12 -31.28 0.32
C THR A 69 -16.00 -31.44 1.56
N ALA A 70 -15.74 -30.66 2.61
CA ALA A 70 -16.56 -30.68 3.82
C ALA A 70 -17.97 -30.10 3.59
N THR A 71 -18.10 -29.02 2.81
CA THR A 71 -19.40 -28.47 2.39
C THR A 71 -20.21 -29.51 1.61
N HIS A 72 -19.59 -30.16 0.62
CA HIS A 72 -20.24 -31.19 -0.19
C HIS A 72 -20.69 -32.37 0.68
N ALA A 73 -19.83 -32.85 1.58
CA ALA A 73 -20.18 -33.92 2.52
C ALA A 73 -21.39 -33.55 3.39
N ALA A 74 -21.45 -32.31 3.91
CA ALA A 74 -22.57 -31.83 4.70
C ALA A 74 -23.89 -31.90 3.91
N PHE A 75 -23.93 -31.28 2.73
CA PHE A 75 -25.18 -31.11 2.00
C PHE A 75 -25.60 -32.37 1.22
N CYS A 76 -24.68 -33.27 0.87
CA CYS A 76 -25.04 -34.62 0.42
C CYS A 76 -25.67 -35.45 1.54
N THR A 77 -25.12 -35.37 2.76
CA THR A 77 -25.71 -36.01 3.95
C THR A 77 -27.13 -35.48 4.17
N PHE A 78 -27.32 -34.15 4.12
CA PHE A 78 -28.63 -33.54 4.26
C PHE A 78 -29.60 -33.95 3.14
N ASN A 79 -29.16 -33.95 1.89
CA ASN A 79 -29.99 -34.39 0.76
C ASN A 79 -30.46 -35.85 0.96
N ASP A 80 -29.58 -36.77 1.34
CA ASP A 80 -29.96 -38.18 1.57
C ASP A 80 -30.92 -38.34 2.76
N ILE A 81 -30.80 -37.51 3.80
CA ILE A 81 -31.78 -37.48 4.91
C ILE A 81 -33.17 -37.08 4.40
N CYS A 82 -33.24 -36.05 3.55
CA CYS A 82 -34.48 -35.53 2.97
C CYS A 82 -35.10 -36.50 1.96
N ASP A 83 -34.29 -37.21 1.18
CA ASP A 83 -34.72 -38.06 0.07
C ASP A 83 -34.89 -39.55 0.43
N ARG A 84 -34.54 -39.97 1.65
CA ARG A 84 -34.52 -41.39 2.09
C ARG A 84 -35.72 -42.25 1.67
N ASN A 85 -36.94 -41.69 1.69
CA ASN A 85 -38.16 -42.42 1.34
C ASN A 85 -38.30 -42.58 -0.18
N LEU A 86 -37.91 -41.57 -0.94
CA LEU A 86 -37.90 -41.60 -2.40
C LEU A 86 -36.77 -42.49 -2.91
N ASP A 87 -35.59 -42.40 -2.29
CA ASP A 87 -34.42 -43.21 -2.64
C ASP A 87 -34.68 -44.71 -2.47
N ALA A 88 -35.52 -45.11 -1.51
CA ALA A 88 -35.93 -46.50 -1.33
C ALA A 88 -36.78 -47.05 -2.50
N LEU A 89 -37.43 -46.18 -3.27
CA LEU A 89 -38.29 -46.52 -4.41
C LEU A 89 -37.53 -46.52 -5.74
N VAL A 90 -36.30 -46.00 -5.78
CA VAL A 90 -35.49 -45.88 -7.00
C VAL A 90 -34.40 -46.94 -7.01
N ASP A 91 -34.34 -47.74 -8.07
CA ASP A 91 -33.47 -48.94 -8.15
C ASP A 91 -31.97 -48.64 -7.98
N ARG A 92 -31.50 -47.47 -8.43
CA ARG A 92 -30.11 -47.02 -8.23
C ARG A 92 -29.85 -46.56 -6.79
N CYS A 93 -30.85 -46.00 -6.13
CA CYS A 93 -30.70 -45.33 -4.84
C CYS A 93 -31.05 -46.22 -3.65
N LYS A 94 -31.73 -47.35 -3.85
CA LYS A 94 -32.09 -48.29 -2.77
C LYS A 94 -30.89 -48.86 -2.00
N THR A 95 -29.69 -48.82 -2.59
CA THR A 95 -28.44 -49.24 -1.94
C THR A 95 -27.72 -48.11 -1.18
N ARG A 96 -28.30 -46.90 -1.11
CA ARG A 96 -27.74 -45.78 -0.34
C ARG A 96 -27.77 -46.08 1.16
N PRO A 97 -26.90 -45.43 1.96
CA PRO A 97 -26.69 -45.80 3.37
C PRO A 97 -27.95 -45.80 4.24
N LEU A 98 -28.85 -44.83 4.05
CA LEU A 98 -30.10 -44.73 4.82
C LEU A 98 -31.16 -45.76 4.37
N PRO A 99 -31.53 -45.87 3.07
CA PRO A 99 -32.43 -46.93 2.60
C PRO A 99 -31.93 -48.37 2.86
N ALA A 100 -30.62 -48.60 2.77
CA ALA A 100 -30.00 -49.90 3.00
C ALA A 100 -29.82 -50.24 4.49
N GLY A 101 -30.14 -49.31 5.41
CA GLY A 101 -30.03 -49.53 6.85
C GLY A 101 -28.60 -49.62 7.38
N MET A 102 -27.61 -49.00 6.71
CA MET A 102 -26.21 -48.97 7.15
C MET A 102 -26.01 -48.10 8.40
N LEU A 103 -26.81 -47.03 8.52
CA LEU A 103 -26.89 -46.15 9.69
C LEU A 103 -28.31 -45.60 9.89
N THR A 104 -28.58 -45.08 11.07
CA THR A 104 -29.85 -44.45 11.44
C THR A 104 -29.94 -43.00 10.99
N VAL A 105 -31.16 -42.46 10.93
CA VAL A 105 -31.40 -41.04 10.65
C VAL A 105 -30.78 -40.13 11.71
N GLN A 106 -30.77 -40.54 12.98
CA GLN A 106 -30.14 -39.78 14.07
C GLN A 106 -28.62 -39.68 13.88
N GLU A 107 -27.96 -40.77 13.51
CA GLU A 107 -26.53 -40.78 13.19
C GLU A 107 -26.20 -39.91 11.97
N ALA A 108 -27.05 -39.90 10.95
CA ALA A 108 -26.91 -39.02 9.79
C ALA A 108 -27.11 -37.54 10.16
N ILE A 109 -28.07 -37.20 11.04
CA ILE A 109 -28.27 -35.83 11.54
C ILE A 109 -27.05 -35.38 12.35
N ALA A 110 -26.54 -36.22 13.26
CA ALA A 110 -25.34 -35.91 14.02
C ALA A 110 -24.12 -35.66 13.10
N THR A 111 -24.00 -36.46 12.04
CA THR A 111 -22.97 -36.29 11.00
C THR A 111 -23.13 -34.93 10.30
N PHE A 112 -24.34 -34.58 9.86
CA PHE A 112 -24.63 -33.30 9.20
C PHE A 112 -24.28 -32.09 10.10
N VAL A 113 -24.73 -32.11 11.36
CA VAL A 113 -24.47 -31.02 12.32
C VAL A 113 -22.96 -30.86 12.61
N THR A 114 -22.18 -31.93 12.52
CA THR A 114 -20.71 -31.88 12.72
C THR A 114 -19.98 -31.23 11.54
N TRP A 115 -20.44 -31.44 10.30
CA TRP A 115 -19.76 -30.91 9.11
C TRP A 115 -19.79 -29.37 9.03
N ILE A 116 -20.86 -28.73 9.49
CA ILE A 116 -21.06 -27.27 9.38
C ILE A 116 -19.99 -26.46 10.14
N PRO A 117 -19.76 -26.65 11.45
CA PRO A 117 -18.71 -25.90 12.17
C PRO A 117 -17.30 -26.26 11.69
N LEU A 118 -17.06 -27.53 11.33
CA LEU A 118 -15.78 -27.96 10.77
C LEU A 118 -15.46 -27.20 9.48
N THR A 119 -16.46 -27.01 8.61
CA THR A 119 -16.29 -26.29 7.36
C THR A 119 -16.06 -24.80 7.59
N LEU A 120 -16.80 -24.16 8.52
CA LEU A 120 -16.56 -22.74 8.86
C LEU A 120 -15.15 -22.54 9.42
N TYR A 121 -14.73 -23.40 10.33
CA TYR A 121 -13.42 -23.31 10.99
C TYR A 121 -12.29 -23.49 9.97
N THR A 122 -12.33 -24.56 9.17
CA THR A 122 -11.31 -24.82 8.13
C THR A 122 -11.26 -23.71 7.09
N THR A 123 -12.41 -23.20 6.65
CA THR A 123 -12.47 -22.09 5.69
C THR A 123 -11.86 -20.81 6.26
N ARG A 124 -12.20 -20.41 7.49
CA ARG A 124 -11.61 -19.21 8.10
C ARG A 124 -10.10 -19.33 8.26
N LEU A 125 -9.61 -20.50 8.70
CA LEU A 125 -8.18 -20.74 8.87
C LEU A 125 -7.40 -20.72 7.55
N THR A 126 -7.97 -21.30 6.50
CA THR A 126 -7.25 -21.51 5.24
C THR A 126 -7.50 -20.41 4.21
N LEU A 127 -8.75 -19.98 4.04
CA LEU A 127 -9.19 -19.03 3.01
C LEU A 127 -9.57 -17.64 3.57
N GLY A 128 -9.75 -17.50 4.88
CA GLY A 128 -10.07 -16.23 5.54
C GLY A 128 -11.57 -15.93 5.68
N ASP A 129 -11.88 -14.84 6.38
CA ASP A 129 -13.26 -14.49 6.77
C ASP A 129 -14.16 -14.09 5.59
N ALA A 130 -13.59 -13.47 4.56
CA ALA A 130 -14.34 -13.11 3.35
C ALA A 130 -14.81 -14.37 2.60
N ALA A 131 -13.94 -15.37 2.44
CA ALA A 131 -14.29 -16.64 1.83
C ALA A 131 -15.31 -17.43 2.67
N ALA A 132 -15.19 -17.41 4.00
CA ALA A 132 -16.18 -18.01 4.89
C ALA A 132 -17.56 -17.36 4.74
N THR A 133 -17.61 -16.03 4.62
CA THR A 133 -18.85 -15.28 4.37
C THR A 133 -19.45 -15.63 3.01
N ALA A 134 -18.62 -15.75 1.97
CA ALA A 134 -19.05 -16.08 0.62
C ALA A 134 -19.69 -17.47 0.48
N PHE A 135 -19.45 -18.40 1.43
CA PHE A 135 -20.13 -19.70 1.46
C PHE A 135 -21.57 -19.63 1.98
N ILE A 136 -21.95 -18.59 2.72
CA ILE A 136 -23.28 -18.50 3.35
C ILE A 136 -24.41 -18.60 2.32
N PRO A 137 -24.41 -17.84 1.20
CA PRO A 137 -25.46 -17.98 0.18
C PRO A 137 -25.49 -19.38 -0.45
N VAL A 138 -24.32 -19.99 -0.67
CA VAL A 138 -24.20 -21.36 -1.21
C VAL A 138 -24.86 -22.36 -0.27
N TRP A 139 -24.67 -22.21 1.04
CA TRP A 139 -25.23 -23.09 2.07
C TRP A 139 -26.73 -22.94 2.21
N VAL A 140 -27.24 -21.70 2.16
CA VAL A 140 -28.68 -21.43 2.16
C VAL A 140 -29.34 -22.12 0.96
N LEU A 141 -28.77 -21.96 -0.23
CA LEU A 141 -29.28 -22.63 -1.44
C LEU A 141 -29.16 -24.15 -1.36
N SER A 142 -28.08 -24.68 -0.79
CA SER A 142 -27.86 -26.12 -0.62
C SER A 142 -28.85 -26.76 0.35
N PHE A 143 -29.28 -26.01 1.37
CA PHE A 143 -30.33 -26.45 2.30
C PHE A 143 -31.71 -26.46 1.63
N VAL A 144 -31.98 -25.50 0.75
CA VAL A 144 -33.24 -25.40 0.02
C VAL A 144 -33.35 -26.46 -1.08
N TYR A 145 -32.24 -26.80 -1.72
CA TYR A 145 -32.18 -27.66 -2.91
C TYR A 145 -32.95 -29.00 -2.83
N PRO A 146 -32.84 -29.83 -1.77
CA PRO A 146 -33.54 -31.13 -1.72
C PRO A 146 -35.06 -31.01 -1.83
N PHE A 147 -35.63 -29.90 -1.35
CA PHE A 147 -37.06 -29.64 -1.41
C PHE A 147 -37.53 -29.20 -2.80
N MET A 148 -36.64 -28.61 -3.61
CA MET A 148 -37.00 -28.06 -4.92
C MET A 148 -37.44 -29.14 -5.90
N LYS A 149 -36.93 -30.36 -5.76
CA LYS A 149 -37.36 -31.53 -6.55
C LYS A 149 -38.86 -31.81 -6.43
N ARG A 150 -39.50 -31.34 -5.36
CA ARG A 150 -40.94 -31.51 -5.08
C ARG A 150 -41.78 -30.33 -5.55
N LEU A 151 -41.15 -29.18 -5.83
CA LEU A 151 -41.84 -27.92 -6.10
C LEU A 151 -41.77 -27.51 -7.58
N ILE A 152 -40.65 -27.77 -8.26
CA ILE A 152 -40.41 -27.32 -9.64
C ILE A 152 -39.85 -28.46 -10.51
N PRO A 153 -40.16 -28.48 -11.82
CA PRO A 153 -39.67 -29.52 -12.74
C PRO A 153 -38.20 -29.32 -13.15
N PHE A 154 -37.55 -28.25 -12.67
CA PHE A 154 -36.16 -27.92 -13.02
C PHE A 154 -35.29 -27.64 -11.77
N PRO A 155 -35.20 -28.57 -10.80
CA PRO A 155 -34.40 -28.37 -9.59
C PRO A 155 -32.91 -28.09 -9.87
N GLN A 156 -32.39 -28.50 -11.03
CA GLN A 156 -31.03 -28.23 -11.48
C GLN A 156 -30.71 -26.74 -11.66
N VAL A 157 -31.70 -25.85 -11.78
CA VAL A 157 -31.48 -24.39 -11.74
C VAL A 157 -30.95 -23.97 -10.37
N VAL A 158 -31.51 -24.53 -9.30
CA VAL A 158 -31.04 -24.28 -7.93
C VAL A 158 -29.69 -24.96 -7.70
N LEU A 159 -29.50 -26.17 -8.23
CA LEU A 159 -28.19 -26.84 -8.19
C LEU A 159 -27.11 -26.03 -8.92
N GLY A 160 -27.46 -25.42 -10.06
CA GLY A 160 -26.60 -24.52 -10.81
C GLY A 160 -26.16 -23.32 -9.99
N ALA A 161 -27.06 -22.72 -9.20
CA ALA A 161 -26.71 -21.62 -8.30
C ALA A 161 -25.83 -22.07 -7.13
N VAL A 162 -26.05 -23.29 -6.61
CA VAL A 162 -25.22 -23.88 -5.54
C VAL A 162 -23.80 -24.13 -6.03
N ILE A 163 -23.62 -24.91 -7.09
CA ILE A 163 -22.29 -25.30 -7.58
C ILE A 163 -21.61 -24.11 -8.26
N GLY A 164 -22.35 -23.30 -9.02
CA GLY A 164 -21.85 -22.04 -9.58
C GLY A 164 -21.37 -21.06 -8.51
N GLY A 165 -22.07 -20.99 -7.38
CA GLY A 165 -21.71 -20.12 -6.26
C GLY A 165 -20.36 -20.46 -5.61
N ALA A 166 -19.81 -21.64 -5.85
CA ALA A 166 -18.46 -22.01 -5.39
C ALA A 166 -17.35 -21.11 -5.99
N VAL A 167 -17.64 -20.37 -7.08
CA VAL A 167 -16.74 -19.34 -7.62
C VAL A 167 -16.40 -18.28 -6.56
N PHE A 168 -17.37 -17.86 -5.74
CA PHE A 168 -17.20 -16.71 -4.84
C PHE A 168 -16.23 -16.96 -3.68
N PRO A 169 -16.28 -18.09 -2.95
CA PRO A 169 -15.28 -18.37 -1.92
C PRO A 169 -13.86 -18.46 -2.47
N GLY A 170 -13.68 -19.02 -3.68
CA GLY A 170 -12.39 -19.07 -4.36
C GLY A 170 -11.88 -17.67 -4.74
N TRP A 171 -12.77 -16.83 -5.29
CA TRP A 171 -12.48 -15.44 -5.60
C TRP A 171 -12.12 -14.62 -4.35
N ALA A 172 -12.92 -14.75 -3.29
CA ALA A 172 -12.72 -14.08 -2.00
C ALA A 172 -11.39 -14.45 -1.33
N ALA A 173 -10.91 -15.67 -1.55
CA ALA A 173 -9.62 -16.12 -1.02
C ALA A 173 -8.43 -15.33 -1.59
N VAL A 174 -8.63 -14.64 -2.73
CA VAL A 174 -7.64 -13.76 -3.35
C VAL A 174 -7.94 -12.29 -3.10
N THR A 175 -9.20 -11.85 -3.21
CA THR A 175 -9.57 -10.41 -3.13
C THR A 175 -9.90 -9.93 -1.71
N GLY A 176 -10.09 -10.81 -0.74
CA GLY A 176 -10.43 -10.44 0.63
C GLY A 176 -11.79 -9.72 0.75
N GLN A 177 -11.89 -8.71 1.61
CA GLN A 177 -13.15 -7.99 1.89
C GLN A 177 -13.68 -7.17 0.71
N GLN A 178 -12.85 -6.89 -0.31
CA GLN A 178 -13.27 -6.17 -1.53
C GLN A 178 -14.46 -6.84 -2.23
N LEU A 179 -14.61 -8.17 -2.11
CA LEU A 179 -15.77 -8.89 -2.66
C LEU A 179 -17.11 -8.45 -2.02
N LEU A 180 -17.11 -8.11 -0.74
CA LEU A 180 -18.32 -7.73 0.01
C LEU A 180 -18.70 -6.25 -0.21
N GLU A 181 -17.81 -5.47 -0.83
CA GLU A 181 -17.96 -4.02 -1.01
C GLU A 181 -18.48 -3.62 -2.41
N GLY A 182 -18.78 -4.59 -3.28
CA GLY A 182 -19.53 -4.36 -4.54
C GLY A 182 -18.82 -4.71 -5.85
N GLU A 183 -17.60 -5.24 -5.82
CA GLU A 183 -16.85 -5.65 -7.03
C GLU A 183 -17.19 -7.06 -7.54
N LEU A 184 -18.48 -7.44 -7.53
CA LEU A 184 -18.93 -8.75 -8.02
C LEU A 184 -18.91 -8.87 -9.55
N ASN A 185 -18.86 -7.74 -10.26
CA ASN A 185 -19.03 -7.68 -11.71
C ASN A 185 -18.03 -8.56 -12.48
N ASP A 186 -16.80 -8.69 -11.99
CA ASP A 186 -15.76 -9.48 -12.68
C ASP A 186 -15.85 -10.98 -12.41
N ALA A 187 -16.44 -11.38 -11.27
CA ALA A 187 -16.72 -12.78 -10.96
C ALA A 187 -17.99 -13.32 -11.65
N MET A 188 -18.94 -12.43 -12.00
CA MET A 188 -20.25 -12.81 -12.56
C MET A 188 -20.18 -13.66 -13.83
N PRO A 189 -19.35 -13.35 -14.85
CA PRO A 189 -19.30 -14.17 -16.05
C PRO A 189 -18.89 -15.62 -15.75
N LEU A 190 -17.93 -15.81 -14.85
CA LEU A 190 -17.47 -17.15 -14.45
C LEU A 190 -18.52 -17.89 -13.62
N PHE A 191 -19.22 -17.19 -12.72
CA PHE A 191 -20.38 -17.71 -12.00
C PHE A 191 -21.45 -18.22 -12.99
N TRP A 192 -21.87 -17.38 -13.93
CA TRP A 192 -22.90 -17.75 -14.90
C TRP A 192 -22.46 -18.86 -15.85
N ALA A 193 -21.19 -18.86 -16.29
CA ALA A 193 -20.64 -19.95 -17.09
C ALA A 193 -20.76 -21.29 -16.35
N THR A 194 -20.37 -21.31 -15.08
CA THR A 194 -20.46 -22.49 -14.22
C THR A 194 -21.92 -22.89 -13.96
N PHE A 195 -22.79 -21.92 -13.67
CA PHE A 195 -24.21 -22.12 -13.45
C PHE A 195 -24.86 -22.87 -14.63
N PHE A 196 -24.61 -22.44 -15.86
CA PHE A 196 -25.15 -23.09 -17.05
C PHE A 196 -24.48 -24.43 -17.34
N TRP A 197 -23.18 -24.56 -17.06
CA TRP A 197 -22.47 -25.84 -17.18
C TRP A 197 -23.05 -26.91 -16.25
N VAL A 198 -23.45 -26.53 -15.04
CA VAL A 198 -24.09 -27.44 -14.08
C VAL A 198 -25.44 -27.91 -14.58
N ILE A 199 -26.28 -27.00 -15.06
CA ILE A 199 -27.55 -27.37 -15.69
C ILE A 199 -27.30 -28.29 -16.90
N TYR A 200 -26.27 -28.00 -17.70
CA TYR A 200 -25.90 -28.78 -18.87
C TYR A 200 -25.57 -30.24 -18.53
N PHE A 201 -24.65 -30.49 -17.60
CA PHE A 201 -24.28 -31.88 -17.27
C PHE A 201 -25.35 -32.59 -16.42
N ASP A 202 -26.13 -31.86 -15.62
CA ASP A 202 -27.13 -32.45 -14.75
C ASP A 202 -28.37 -32.89 -15.54
N VAL A 203 -28.77 -32.12 -16.57
CA VAL A 203 -29.79 -32.57 -17.54
C VAL A 203 -29.33 -33.81 -18.29
N ILE A 204 -28.06 -33.88 -18.69
CA ILE A 204 -27.48 -35.08 -19.31
C ILE A 204 -27.55 -36.27 -18.35
N TYR A 205 -27.19 -36.06 -17.08
CA TYR A 205 -27.21 -37.10 -16.06
C TYR A 205 -28.64 -37.61 -15.77
N ALA A 206 -29.62 -36.70 -15.76
CA ALA A 206 -31.04 -37.01 -15.55
C ALA A 206 -31.68 -37.84 -16.68
N THR A 207 -31.09 -37.86 -17.89
CA THR A 207 -31.59 -38.73 -18.98
C THR A 207 -31.52 -40.22 -18.65
N GLN A 208 -30.67 -40.63 -17.70
CA GLN A 208 -30.54 -42.02 -17.27
C GLN A 208 -31.78 -42.54 -16.53
N ASP A 209 -32.46 -41.64 -15.81
CA ASP A 209 -33.58 -41.95 -14.92
C ASP A 209 -34.94 -41.65 -15.61
N SER A 210 -34.92 -41.03 -16.80
CA SER A 210 -36.12 -40.62 -17.55
C SER A 210 -37.14 -41.76 -17.84
N PRO A 211 -36.72 -42.99 -18.21
CA PRO A 211 -37.66 -44.09 -18.44
C PRO A 211 -38.39 -44.57 -17.19
N ASP A 212 -37.81 -44.36 -16.00
CA ASP A 212 -38.41 -44.74 -14.73
C ASP A 212 -39.21 -43.57 -14.14
N ASP A 213 -38.71 -42.34 -14.26
CA ASP A 213 -39.41 -41.09 -13.91
C ASP A 213 -40.75 -40.95 -14.63
N GLU A 214 -40.80 -41.30 -15.92
CA GLU A 214 -42.01 -41.27 -16.74
C GLU A 214 -43.05 -42.31 -16.26
N LYS A 215 -42.60 -43.48 -15.77
CA LYS A 215 -43.49 -44.53 -15.22
C LYS A 215 -44.05 -44.18 -13.86
N ILE A 216 -43.31 -43.43 -13.04
CA ILE A 216 -43.70 -43.05 -11.67
C ILE A 216 -44.33 -41.64 -11.59
N GLY A 217 -44.45 -40.93 -12.71
CA GLY A 217 -45.08 -39.61 -12.79
C GLY A 217 -44.24 -38.44 -12.24
N VAL A 218 -42.91 -38.58 -12.17
CA VAL A 218 -42.00 -37.55 -11.67
C VAL A 218 -41.73 -36.50 -12.75
N LYS A 219 -41.94 -35.22 -12.42
CA LYS A 219 -41.73 -34.09 -13.33
C LYS A 219 -40.24 -33.70 -13.36
N SER A 220 -39.44 -34.30 -14.23
CA SER A 220 -38.04 -33.90 -14.45
C SER A 220 -37.86 -33.09 -15.74
N LEU A 221 -36.83 -32.22 -15.80
CA LEU A 221 -36.61 -31.38 -16.99
C LEU A 221 -36.25 -32.21 -18.23
N ALA A 222 -35.59 -33.35 -18.06
CA ALA A 222 -35.31 -34.28 -19.15
C ALA A 222 -36.61 -34.82 -19.78
N VAL A 223 -37.59 -35.19 -18.95
CA VAL A 223 -38.93 -35.60 -19.40
C VAL A 223 -39.68 -34.43 -20.05
N LEU A 224 -39.63 -33.23 -19.45
CA LEU A 224 -40.29 -32.03 -19.99
C LEU A 224 -39.76 -31.64 -21.38
N LEU A 225 -38.45 -31.76 -21.60
CA LEU A 225 -37.80 -31.41 -22.87
C LEU A 225 -37.98 -32.49 -23.95
N GLY A 226 -38.12 -33.76 -23.56
CA GLY A 226 -38.33 -34.89 -24.47
C GLY A 226 -37.35 -34.91 -25.65
N LYS A 227 -37.85 -34.80 -26.87
CA LYS A 227 -37.02 -34.80 -28.10
C LYS A 227 -36.11 -33.56 -28.24
N ASN A 228 -36.40 -32.48 -27.52
CA ASN A 228 -35.68 -31.21 -27.61
C ASN A 228 -34.46 -31.13 -26.67
N VAL A 229 -34.16 -32.18 -25.89
CA VAL A 229 -33.02 -32.19 -24.95
C VAL A 229 -31.71 -31.77 -25.64
N LYS A 230 -31.40 -32.30 -26.83
CA LYS A 230 -30.15 -31.96 -27.54
C LYS A 230 -30.10 -30.49 -27.99
N LEU A 231 -31.23 -29.92 -28.40
CA LEU A 231 -31.30 -28.51 -28.80
C LEU A 231 -31.10 -27.59 -27.59
N PHE A 232 -31.75 -27.91 -26.46
CA PHE A 232 -31.58 -27.17 -25.22
C PHE A 232 -30.12 -27.21 -24.73
N LEU A 233 -29.50 -28.39 -24.75
CA LEU A 233 -28.10 -28.56 -24.39
C LEU A 233 -27.18 -27.78 -25.35
N ALA A 234 -27.46 -27.76 -26.66
CA ALA A 234 -26.67 -26.95 -27.61
C ALA A 234 -26.70 -25.45 -27.26
N SER A 235 -27.88 -24.91 -26.93
CA SER A 235 -28.03 -23.51 -26.51
C SER A 235 -27.28 -23.20 -25.22
N LEU A 236 -27.40 -24.05 -24.20
CA LEU A 236 -26.63 -23.92 -22.96
C LEU A 236 -25.12 -24.02 -23.22
N GLY A 237 -24.71 -24.93 -24.09
CA GLY A 237 -23.34 -25.13 -24.52
C GLY A 237 -22.73 -23.91 -25.23
N GLY A 238 -23.52 -23.18 -26.01
CA GLY A 238 -23.09 -21.90 -26.60
C GLY A 238 -22.99 -20.79 -25.55
N LEU A 239 -23.97 -20.70 -24.65
CA LEU A 239 -24.01 -19.67 -23.61
C LEU A 239 -22.83 -19.77 -22.63
N GLN A 240 -22.51 -20.99 -22.18
CA GLN A 240 -21.34 -21.22 -21.32
C GLN A 240 -20.03 -20.81 -22.02
N VAL A 241 -19.88 -21.06 -23.33
CA VAL A 241 -18.67 -20.71 -24.09
C VAL A 241 -18.54 -19.19 -24.17
N GLY A 242 -19.63 -18.48 -24.45
CA GLY A 242 -19.65 -17.01 -24.44
C GLY A 242 -19.29 -16.41 -23.07
N LEU A 243 -19.77 -17.03 -21.99
CA LEU A 243 -19.50 -16.55 -20.63
C LEU A 243 -18.08 -16.89 -20.14
N PHE A 244 -17.54 -18.06 -20.49
CA PHE A 244 -16.13 -18.38 -20.26
C PHE A 244 -15.21 -17.47 -21.08
N ALA A 245 -15.58 -17.14 -22.33
CA ALA A 245 -14.87 -16.16 -23.14
C ALA A 245 -14.88 -14.77 -22.47
N LEU A 246 -16.04 -14.33 -21.97
CA LEU A 246 -16.14 -13.05 -21.26
C LEU A 246 -15.30 -13.04 -19.98
N ALA A 247 -15.33 -14.12 -19.19
CA ALA A 247 -14.49 -14.26 -17.99
C ALA A 247 -12.99 -14.20 -18.34
N GLY A 248 -12.57 -14.96 -19.36
CA GLY A 248 -11.17 -14.98 -19.79
C GLY A 248 -10.70 -13.65 -20.39
N ALA A 249 -11.56 -12.94 -21.11
CA ALA A 249 -11.28 -11.61 -21.64
C ALA A 249 -11.12 -10.57 -20.52
N ARG A 250 -12.00 -10.59 -19.50
CA ARG A 250 -11.89 -9.67 -18.35
C ARG A 250 -10.66 -9.93 -17.50
N ALA A 251 -10.27 -11.20 -17.36
CA ALA A 251 -9.08 -11.60 -16.62
C ALA A 251 -7.78 -11.56 -17.44
N ASN A 252 -7.84 -11.12 -18.71
CA ASN A 252 -6.70 -11.04 -19.62
C ASN A 252 -5.90 -12.36 -19.70
N LEU A 253 -6.59 -13.51 -19.78
CA LEU A 253 -5.95 -14.82 -19.82
C LEU A 253 -5.19 -15.04 -21.14
N SER A 254 -4.11 -15.83 -21.07
CA SER A 254 -3.22 -16.04 -22.21
C SER A 254 -3.85 -16.90 -23.32
N MET A 255 -3.15 -17.03 -24.45
CA MET A 255 -3.55 -17.93 -25.53
C MET A 255 -3.66 -19.40 -25.10
N VAL A 256 -3.02 -19.79 -24.00
CA VAL A 256 -3.18 -21.14 -23.43
C VAL A 256 -4.63 -21.36 -22.99
N PHE A 257 -5.25 -20.42 -22.28
CA PHE A 257 -6.67 -20.48 -21.97
C PHE A 257 -7.54 -20.46 -23.24
N TRP A 258 -7.29 -19.57 -24.19
CA TRP A 258 -8.13 -19.44 -25.38
C TRP A 258 -8.12 -20.69 -26.26
N VAL A 259 -6.94 -21.23 -26.53
CA VAL A 259 -6.77 -22.39 -27.43
C VAL A 259 -6.99 -23.70 -26.68
N LEU A 260 -6.24 -23.91 -25.58
CA LEU A 260 -6.25 -25.17 -24.87
C LEU A 260 -7.40 -25.25 -23.88
N GLY A 261 -7.86 -24.15 -23.28
CA GLY A 261 -9.03 -24.14 -22.40
C GLY A 261 -10.34 -24.07 -23.19
N LEU A 262 -10.67 -22.88 -23.70
CA LEU A 262 -11.96 -22.58 -24.34
C LEU A 262 -12.15 -23.32 -25.68
N GLY A 263 -11.08 -23.47 -26.48
CA GLY A 263 -11.14 -24.24 -27.73
C GLY A 263 -11.54 -25.69 -27.50
N VAL A 264 -10.87 -26.38 -26.57
CA VAL A 264 -11.20 -27.77 -26.18
C VAL A 264 -12.60 -27.84 -25.58
N TRP A 265 -12.97 -26.89 -24.72
CA TRP A 265 -14.31 -26.82 -24.15
C TRP A 265 -15.40 -26.69 -25.24
N THR A 266 -15.18 -25.83 -26.23
CA THR A 266 -16.11 -25.61 -27.35
C THR A 266 -16.26 -26.88 -28.20
N LEU A 267 -15.15 -27.55 -28.53
CA LEU A 267 -15.17 -28.80 -29.30
C LEU A 267 -15.81 -29.97 -28.55
N SER A 268 -15.80 -29.96 -27.22
CA SER A 268 -16.45 -30.99 -26.41
C SER A 268 -17.98 -30.99 -26.57
N ILE A 269 -18.61 -29.84 -26.88
CA ILE A 269 -20.07 -29.71 -26.92
C ILE A 269 -20.70 -30.49 -28.08
N PRO A 270 -20.28 -30.34 -29.35
CA PRO A 270 -20.74 -31.21 -30.43
C PRO A 270 -20.48 -32.70 -30.15
N TRP A 271 -19.34 -33.02 -29.52
CA TRP A 271 -19.00 -34.41 -29.18
C TRP A 271 -19.94 -34.99 -28.12
N HIS A 272 -20.27 -34.24 -27.05
CA HIS A 272 -21.26 -34.63 -26.05
C HIS A 272 -22.63 -34.87 -26.68
N LEU A 273 -23.10 -33.96 -27.53
CA LEU A 273 -24.41 -34.07 -28.18
C LEU A 273 -24.50 -35.27 -29.14
N LYS A 274 -23.40 -35.62 -29.82
CA LYS A 274 -23.31 -36.80 -30.67
C LYS A 274 -23.30 -38.09 -29.86
N THR A 275 -22.59 -38.10 -28.73
CA THR A 275 -22.38 -39.29 -27.88
C THR A 275 -23.57 -39.59 -26.99
N LEU A 276 -24.38 -38.59 -26.65
CA LEU A 276 -25.61 -38.75 -25.89
C LEU A 276 -26.67 -39.44 -26.75
N ASP A 277 -27.00 -40.69 -26.43
CA ASP A 277 -28.11 -41.43 -27.03
C ASP A 277 -29.25 -41.53 -26.02
N LEU A 278 -30.34 -40.80 -26.28
CA LEU A 278 -31.50 -40.74 -25.40
C LEU A 278 -32.23 -42.09 -25.25
N LYS A 279 -31.88 -43.10 -26.07
CA LYS A 279 -32.40 -44.47 -25.96
C LYS A 279 -31.49 -45.40 -25.14
N ASP A 280 -30.21 -45.04 -24.96
CA ASP A 280 -29.27 -45.79 -24.13
C ASP A 280 -29.08 -45.11 -22.77
N ARG A 281 -29.66 -45.73 -21.73
CA ARG A 281 -29.54 -45.26 -20.34
C ARG A 281 -28.09 -45.10 -19.86
N HIS A 282 -27.13 -45.82 -20.43
CA HIS A 282 -25.73 -45.72 -20.02
C HIS A 282 -24.99 -44.55 -20.72
N SER A 283 -25.55 -44.00 -21.79
CA SER A 283 -24.91 -42.91 -22.54
C SER A 283 -24.82 -41.61 -21.73
N GLY A 284 -25.88 -41.27 -20.98
CA GLY A 284 -25.92 -40.09 -20.10
C GLY A 284 -24.82 -40.14 -19.04
N GLY A 285 -24.63 -41.28 -18.39
CA GLY A 285 -23.56 -41.49 -17.41
C GLY A 285 -22.16 -41.35 -17.99
N ARG A 286 -21.92 -41.85 -19.22
CA ARG A 286 -20.64 -41.69 -19.93
C ARG A 286 -20.33 -40.22 -20.22
N VAL A 287 -21.32 -39.46 -20.69
CA VAL A 287 -21.17 -38.02 -21.01
C VAL A 287 -21.03 -37.17 -19.75
N PHE A 288 -21.73 -37.51 -18.67
CA PHE A 288 -21.53 -36.89 -17.36
C PHE A 288 -20.08 -37.06 -16.85
N MET A 289 -19.55 -38.29 -16.92
CA MET A 289 -18.15 -38.55 -16.56
C MET A 289 -17.15 -37.79 -17.46
N ALA A 290 -17.49 -37.56 -18.73
CA ALA A 290 -16.68 -36.74 -19.62
C ALA A 290 -16.64 -35.26 -19.16
N ASN A 291 -17.74 -34.72 -18.63
CA ASN A 291 -17.78 -33.38 -18.06
C ASN A 291 -16.93 -33.25 -16.79
N ILE A 292 -16.90 -34.28 -15.93
CA ILE A 292 -15.96 -34.30 -14.77
C ILE A 292 -14.51 -34.21 -15.25
N LYS A 293 -14.14 -34.96 -16.31
CA LYS A 293 -12.79 -34.91 -16.89
C LYS A 293 -12.49 -33.57 -17.54
N LEU A 294 -13.47 -32.99 -18.24
CA LEU A 294 -13.34 -31.69 -18.89
C LEU A 294 -13.14 -30.56 -17.87
N GLY A 295 -13.87 -30.59 -16.75
CA GLY A 295 -13.67 -29.64 -15.65
C GLY A 295 -12.28 -29.76 -15.01
N LEU A 296 -11.77 -30.99 -14.81
CA LEU A 296 -10.40 -31.21 -14.33
C LEU A 296 -9.36 -30.65 -15.31
N TYR A 297 -9.57 -30.90 -16.60
CA TYR A 297 -8.70 -30.41 -17.65
C TYR A 297 -8.66 -28.87 -17.68
N LEU A 298 -9.83 -28.20 -17.65
CA LEU A 298 -9.89 -26.74 -17.59
C LEU A 298 -9.24 -26.19 -16.31
N THR A 299 -9.39 -26.91 -15.18
CA THR A 299 -8.71 -26.57 -13.92
C THR A 299 -7.18 -26.60 -14.10
N GLY A 300 -6.64 -27.65 -14.74
CA GLY A 300 -5.23 -27.73 -15.09
C GLY A 300 -4.78 -26.53 -15.94
N ILE A 301 -5.56 -26.15 -16.95
CA ILE A 301 -5.28 -24.96 -17.77
C ILE A 301 -5.28 -23.67 -16.94
N THR A 302 -6.26 -23.46 -16.05
CA THR A 302 -6.30 -22.27 -15.19
C THR A 302 -5.15 -22.21 -14.19
N LEU A 303 -4.65 -23.36 -13.72
CA LEU A 303 -3.46 -23.43 -12.87
C LEU A 303 -2.18 -23.15 -13.67
N VAL A 304 -2.11 -23.58 -14.93
CA VAL A 304 -1.02 -23.22 -15.85
C VAL A 304 -1.03 -21.72 -16.13
N GLU A 305 -2.18 -21.10 -16.39
CA GLU A 305 -2.30 -19.65 -16.53
C GLU A 305 -1.74 -18.92 -15.30
N LEU A 306 -2.10 -19.37 -14.10
CA LEU A 306 -1.58 -18.82 -12.86
C LEU A 306 -0.08 -19.09 -12.64
N ALA A 307 0.48 -20.14 -13.23
CA ALA A 307 1.92 -20.40 -13.20
C ALA A 307 2.67 -19.53 -14.23
N LEU A 308 2.08 -19.29 -15.40
CA LEU A 308 2.62 -18.39 -16.43
C LEU A 308 2.69 -16.94 -15.94
N THR A 309 1.77 -16.51 -15.08
CA THR A 309 1.87 -15.20 -14.41
C THR A 309 2.98 -15.13 -13.34
N ARG A 310 3.59 -16.25 -12.92
CA ARG A 310 4.77 -16.29 -12.04
C ARG A 310 6.11 -16.30 -12.79
N VAL A 311 6.12 -16.67 -14.06
CA VAL A 311 7.34 -16.87 -14.84
C VAL A 311 7.48 -15.73 -15.84
N GLU A 312 8.16 -14.65 -15.45
CA GLU A 312 8.70 -13.62 -16.36
C GLU A 312 9.84 -14.17 -17.27
N PHE A 313 9.85 -15.46 -17.60
CA PHE A 313 10.92 -16.11 -18.34
C PHE A 313 10.38 -17.02 -19.46
N MET A 314 9.73 -16.40 -20.45
CA MET A 314 9.81 -16.77 -21.87
C MET A 314 9.36 -15.56 -22.71
N SER A 315 10.22 -14.54 -22.73
CA SER A 315 10.21 -13.49 -23.75
C SER A 315 10.47 -14.12 -25.12
N GLY A 316 9.42 -14.36 -25.91
CA GLY A 316 9.63 -14.93 -27.25
C GLY A 316 8.43 -14.97 -28.21
N LEU A 317 7.19 -14.97 -27.73
CA LEU A 317 6.01 -14.98 -28.60
C LEU A 317 5.18 -13.72 -28.38
N LYS A 318 5.48 -12.69 -29.17
CA LYS A 318 4.70 -11.45 -29.25
C LYS A 318 3.38 -11.73 -29.97
N VAL A 319 2.27 -11.64 -29.24
CA VAL A 319 0.94 -11.44 -29.86
C VAL A 319 0.85 -9.99 -30.33
N PRO A 320 0.55 -9.70 -31.61
CA PRO A 320 0.33 -8.34 -32.07
C PRO A 320 -0.86 -7.72 -31.31
N GLY A 321 -0.61 -6.68 -30.50
CA GLY A 321 -1.65 -5.94 -29.77
C GLY A 321 -1.74 -6.18 -28.26
N ALA A 322 -1.06 -7.17 -27.70
CA ALA A 322 -1.03 -7.41 -26.24
C ALA A 322 -0.33 -6.29 -25.44
N ASP A 323 0.55 -5.52 -26.09
CA ASP A 323 1.24 -4.37 -25.48
C ASP A 323 0.26 -3.28 -25.02
N LYS A 324 -0.97 -3.18 -25.57
CA LYS A 324 -1.91 -2.11 -25.16
C LYS A 324 -2.62 -2.38 -23.83
N MET A 325 -2.87 -3.64 -23.47
CA MET A 325 -3.71 -4.02 -22.32
C MET A 325 -3.00 -3.96 -20.96
N SER A 326 -1.68 -3.74 -20.92
CA SER A 326 -0.92 -3.54 -19.68
C SER A 326 -0.89 -2.09 -19.18
N TYR A 327 -1.37 -1.14 -19.99
CA TYR A 327 -1.35 0.29 -19.67
C TYR A 327 -2.68 0.74 -19.05
N ASP A 328 -2.63 1.79 -18.23
CA ASP A 328 -3.85 2.44 -17.72
C ASP A 328 -4.78 2.84 -18.90
N PRO A 329 -6.11 2.68 -18.78
CA PRO A 329 -7.06 3.07 -19.83
C PRO A 329 -6.82 4.49 -20.37
N ALA A 330 -6.37 5.41 -19.53
CA ALA A 330 -6.05 6.78 -19.92
C ALA A 330 -4.81 6.88 -20.82
N VAL A 331 -3.79 6.02 -20.59
CA VAL A 331 -2.62 5.91 -21.47
C VAL A 331 -3.04 5.35 -22.82
N ILE A 332 -3.90 4.32 -22.83
CA ILE A 332 -4.44 3.75 -24.07
C ILE A 332 -5.21 4.81 -24.87
N GLN A 333 -6.06 5.58 -24.20
CA GLN A 333 -6.80 6.67 -24.82
C GLN A 333 -5.88 7.78 -25.34
N ALA A 334 -4.82 8.14 -24.60
CA ALA A 334 -3.83 9.11 -25.04
C ALA A 334 -3.04 8.64 -26.28
N MET A 335 -2.79 7.34 -26.42
CA MET A 335 -2.09 6.74 -27.58
C MET A 335 -2.91 6.80 -28.87
N GLY A 336 -4.24 6.75 -28.78
CA GLY A 336 -5.12 6.59 -29.94
C GLY A 336 -4.71 5.37 -30.78
N ASN A 337 -4.35 5.61 -32.04
CA ASN A 337 -3.96 4.56 -32.98
C ASN A 337 -2.52 4.02 -32.76
N ALA A 338 -1.67 4.71 -31.99
CA ALA A 338 -0.29 4.28 -31.76
C ALA A 338 -0.25 2.90 -31.06
N SER A 339 0.74 2.07 -31.39
CA SER A 339 0.89 0.73 -30.83
C SER A 339 1.54 0.72 -29.44
N ARG A 340 2.35 1.73 -29.10
CA ARG A 340 3.03 1.91 -27.81
C ARG A 340 3.07 3.40 -27.42
N PRO A 341 3.10 3.74 -26.11
CA PRO A 341 3.26 5.12 -25.70
C PRO A 341 4.69 5.61 -26.00
N PRO A 342 4.89 6.91 -26.31
CA PRO A 342 6.22 7.50 -26.42
C PRO A 342 6.86 7.57 -25.02
N LEU A 343 7.76 6.63 -24.72
CA LEU A 343 8.40 6.53 -23.41
C LEU A 343 9.22 7.79 -23.09
N GLY A 344 9.16 8.23 -21.84
CA GLY A 344 9.87 9.40 -21.34
C GLY A 344 9.34 10.73 -21.86
N ASN A 345 8.23 10.75 -22.61
CA ASN A 345 7.67 11.98 -23.15
C ASN A 345 6.74 12.65 -22.12
N PRO A 346 7.12 13.83 -21.58
CA PRO A 346 6.38 14.45 -20.50
C PRO A 346 5.04 15.04 -20.97
N THR A 347 4.97 15.60 -22.19
CA THR A 347 3.72 16.09 -22.78
C THR A 347 2.69 14.97 -22.94
N PHE A 348 3.10 13.80 -23.45
CA PHE A 348 2.24 12.62 -23.55
C PHE A 348 1.76 12.16 -22.17
N THR A 349 2.67 12.15 -21.19
CA THR A 349 2.36 11.75 -19.81
C THR A 349 1.32 12.69 -19.19
N CYS A 350 1.48 14.00 -19.36
CA CYS A 350 0.53 15.00 -18.90
C CYS A 350 -0.84 14.84 -19.53
N ARG A 351 -0.91 14.53 -20.84
CA ARG A 351 -2.17 14.20 -21.50
C ARG A 351 -2.81 12.94 -20.93
N ALA A 352 -2.04 11.88 -20.70
CA ALA A 352 -2.56 10.64 -20.13
C ALA A 352 -3.07 10.86 -18.69
N LEU A 353 -2.38 11.66 -17.88
CA LEU A 353 -2.82 12.04 -16.54
C LEU A 353 -4.10 12.89 -16.59
N ASP A 354 -4.16 13.87 -17.48
CA ASP A 354 -5.35 14.73 -17.66
C ASP A 354 -6.59 13.91 -18.08
N ILE A 355 -6.40 12.90 -18.93
CA ILE A 355 -7.44 11.92 -19.26
C ILE A 355 -7.81 11.08 -18.03
N ALA A 356 -6.81 10.57 -17.29
CA ALA A 356 -7.04 9.71 -16.13
C ALA A 356 -7.89 10.39 -15.04
N PHE A 357 -7.75 11.70 -14.93
CA PHE A 357 -8.41 12.53 -13.92
C PHE A 357 -9.35 13.58 -14.52
N SER A 358 -9.86 13.33 -15.74
CA SER A 358 -10.76 14.24 -16.44
C SER A 358 -11.97 14.63 -15.58
N GLY A 359 -12.30 15.92 -15.56
CA GLY A 359 -13.37 16.46 -14.72
C GLY A 359 -12.97 16.69 -13.25
N SER A 360 -11.68 16.59 -12.91
CA SER A 360 -11.15 16.92 -11.58
C SER A 360 -10.03 17.95 -11.64
N SER A 361 -9.75 18.62 -10.52
CA SER A 361 -8.65 19.59 -10.37
C SER A 361 -7.30 18.93 -10.03
N VAL A 362 -7.15 17.62 -10.26
CA VAL A 362 -5.93 16.87 -9.92
C VAL A 362 -4.77 17.24 -10.85
N VAL A 363 -5.01 17.54 -12.12
CA VAL A 363 -3.96 17.90 -13.09
C VAL A 363 -4.03 19.38 -13.42
N THR A 364 -2.89 20.05 -13.38
CA THR A 364 -2.73 21.46 -13.74
C THR A 364 -1.72 21.56 -14.89
N LEU A 365 -2.21 22.04 -16.04
CA LEU A 365 -1.41 22.27 -17.24
C LEU A 365 -0.95 23.75 -17.31
N PRO A 366 0.16 24.07 -18.02
CA PRO A 366 0.63 25.44 -18.19
C PRO A 366 -0.42 26.41 -18.74
N ASN A 367 -1.33 25.93 -19.59
CA ASN A 367 -2.39 26.76 -20.21
C ASN A 367 -3.74 26.67 -19.46
N SER A 368 -3.75 26.22 -18.19
CA SER A 368 -4.98 26.15 -17.38
C SER A 368 -5.48 27.55 -16.97
N THR A 369 -6.61 27.62 -16.24
CA THR A 369 -7.22 28.88 -15.78
C THR A 369 -6.17 29.86 -15.22
N VAL A 370 -6.31 31.14 -15.58
CA VAL A 370 -5.31 32.21 -15.37
C VAL A 370 -4.64 32.12 -14.00
N GLY A 371 -3.34 31.80 -13.97
CA GLY A 371 -2.47 31.87 -12.78
C GLY A 371 -2.36 30.61 -11.92
N ALA A 372 -3.20 29.58 -12.09
CA ALA A 372 -3.20 28.41 -11.20
C ALA A 372 -1.89 27.61 -11.29
N TYR A 373 -1.34 27.49 -12.50
CA TYR A 373 -0.09 26.80 -12.75
C TYR A 373 1.09 27.56 -12.12
N GLU A 374 1.17 28.88 -12.34
CA GLU A 374 2.20 29.77 -11.81
C GLU A 374 2.23 29.72 -10.28
N ILE A 375 1.06 29.86 -9.63
CA ILE A 375 0.93 29.76 -8.17
C ILE A 375 1.52 28.45 -7.64
N LEU A 376 1.24 27.33 -8.32
CA LEU A 376 1.78 26.03 -7.90
C LEU A 376 3.29 25.93 -8.18
N THR A 377 3.83 26.54 -9.22
CA THR A 377 5.29 26.54 -9.43
C THR A 377 6.05 27.34 -8.36
N GLU A 378 5.46 28.43 -7.87
CA GLU A 378 6.09 29.38 -6.92
C GLU A 378 5.95 28.99 -5.44
N VAL A 379 5.37 27.82 -5.13
CA VAL A 379 5.22 27.32 -3.74
C VAL A 379 6.55 26.99 -3.05
N ASN A 380 7.60 26.66 -3.82
CA ASN A 380 8.88 26.29 -3.21
C ASN A 380 9.49 27.48 -2.46
N TYR A 381 10.11 27.20 -1.32
CA TYR A 381 10.68 28.22 -0.42
C TYR A 381 11.75 29.08 -1.08
N SER A 382 12.56 28.51 -1.96
CA SER A 382 13.53 29.26 -2.74
C SER A 382 13.10 29.43 -4.19
N GLU A 383 13.24 30.64 -4.71
CA GLU A 383 13.04 30.95 -6.13
C GLU A 383 13.95 30.15 -7.08
N THR A 384 15.12 29.69 -6.60
CA THR A 384 16.00 28.79 -7.38
C THR A 384 15.31 27.46 -7.73
N CYS A 385 14.27 27.10 -6.97
CA CYS A 385 13.48 25.88 -7.15
C CYS A 385 12.17 26.12 -7.93
N TRP A 386 11.89 27.34 -8.40
CA TRP A 386 10.72 27.65 -9.22
C TRP A 386 10.98 27.23 -10.66
N LEU A 387 10.84 25.93 -10.91
CA LEU A 387 10.99 25.33 -12.23
C LEU A 387 9.62 25.21 -12.90
N THR A 388 9.62 24.97 -14.21
CA THR A 388 8.41 24.86 -15.05
C THR A 388 8.17 23.42 -15.52
N PRO A 389 7.53 22.55 -14.69
CA PRO A 389 7.17 21.19 -15.08
C PRO A 389 6.33 21.12 -16.37
N ALA A 390 6.31 19.99 -17.05
CA ALA A 390 5.37 19.81 -18.17
C ALA A 390 3.90 19.86 -17.70
N CYS A 391 3.65 19.38 -16.49
CA CYS A 391 2.40 19.56 -15.75
C CYS A 391 2.61 19.28 -14.27
N ILE A 392 1.65 19.71 -13.44
CA ILE A 392 1.62 19.49 -12.01
C ILE A 392 0.44 18.58 -11.69
N VAL A 393 0.67 17.53 -10.91
CA VAL A 393 -0.38 16.61 -10.46
C VAL A 393 -0.50 16.72 -8.95
N THR A 394 -1.70 17.01 -8.46
CA THR A 394 -1.98 17.26 -7.04
C THR A 394 -2.99 16.25 -6.48
N PRO A 395 -2.60 14.97 -6.31
CA PRO A 395 -3.51 13.92 -5.84
C PRO A 395 -4.03 14.22 -4.43
N ARG A 396 -5.24 13.74 -4.16
CA ARG A 396 -6.01 13.96 -2.91
C ARG A 396 -6.08 12.72 -2.03
N THR A 397 -5.75 11.55 -2.58
CA THR A 397 -5.76 10.27 -1.85
C THR A 397 -4.55 9.42 -2.20
N ALA A 398 -4.29 8.39 -1.40
CA ALA A 398 -3.28 7.38 -1.71
C ALA A 398 -3.59 6.62 -2.99
N SER A 399 -4.87 6.33 -3.28
CA SER A 399 -5.29 5.67 -4.53
C SER A 399 -5.06 6.53 -5.77
N GLU A 400 -5.31 7.85 -5.69
CA GLU A 400 -4.95 8.76 -6.79
C GLU A 400 -3.43 8.81 -6.98
N THR A 401 -2.66 8.88 -5.89
CA THR A 401 -1.20 8.86 -5.92
C THR A 401 -0.65 7.56 -6.53
N ALA A 402 -1.27 6.42 -6.21
CA ALA A 402 -0.97 5.11 -6.79
C ALA A 402 -1.21 5.07 -8.30
N ARG A 403 -2.33 5.62 -8.76
CA ARG A 403 -2.61 5.70 -10.20
C ARG A 403 -1.62 6.60 -10.93
N VAL A 404 -1.25 7.74 -10.34
CA VAL A 404 -0.24 8.65 -10.90
C VAL A 404 1.11 7.94 -11.07
N ILE A 405 1.61 7.27 -10.03
CA ILE A 405 2.92 6.59 -10.12
C ILE A 405 2.90 5.41 -11.09
N LYS A 406 1.78 4.68 -11.20
CA LYS A 406 1.63 3.61 -12.20
C LYS A 406 1.65 4.15 -13.62
N ILE A 407 0.94 5.25 -13.90
CA ILE A 407 0.97 5.90 -15.22
C ILE A 407 2.40 6.34 -15.53
N ILE A 408 3.03 7.12 -14.66
CA ILE A 408 4.41 7.61 -14.82
C ILE A 408 5.40 6.46 -15.01
N GLY A 409 5.29 5.42 -14.18
CA GLY A 409 6.11 4.21 -14.26
C GLY A 409 5.93 3.47 -15.58
N SER A 410 4.70 3.33 -16.07
CA SER A 410 4.43 2.63 -17.34
C SER A 410 4.97 3.39 -18.57
N VAL A 411 4.93 4.72 -18.54
CA VAL A 411 5.43 5.57 -19.64
C VAL A 411 6.88 6.02 -19.44
N GLN A 412 7.52 5.67 -18.32
CA GLN A 412 8.93 5.94 -18.00
C GLN A 412 9.31 7.43 -17.98
N THR A 413 8.42 8.30 -17.50
CA THR A 413 8.66 9.76 -17.45
C THR A 413 9.32 10.20 -16.15
N LYS A 414 10.21 11.19 -16.22
CA LYS A 414 10.84 11.79 -15.04
C LYS A 414 9.83 12.50 -14.16
N PHE A 415 10.02 12.45 -12.85
CA PHE A 415 9.15 13.17 -11.91
C PHE A 415 9.90 13.72 -10.70
N ALA A 416 9.34 14.77 -10.09
CA ALA A 416 9.74 15.26 -8.77
C ALA A 416 8.56 15.17 -7.81
N VAL A 417 8.84 15.05 -6.51
CA VAL A 417 7.82 14.93 -5.45
C VAL A 417 7.94 16.10 -4.51
N ARG A 418 6.83 16.81 -4.27
CA ARG A 418 6.79 17.95 -3.35
C ARG A 418 5.72 17.76 -2.30
N SER A 419 6.15 17.65 -1.03
CA SER A 419 5.30 17.94 0.12
C SER A 419 5.25 19.47 0.30
N GLY A 420 6.10 20.03 1.15
CA GLY A 420 6.10 21.46 1.42
C GLY A 420 7.01 22.34 0.56
N GLY A 421 7.96 21.76 -0.19
CA GLY A 421 8.86 22.56 -1.03
C GLY A 421 9.88 23.42 -0.27
N HIS A 422 10.19 23.08 0.98
CA HIS A 422 11.08 23.89 1.83
C HIS A 422 12.59 23.67 1.57
N LYS A 423 12.93 22.71 0.71
CA LYS A 423 14.31 22.41 0.34
C LYS A 423 14.78 23.40 -0.72
N SER A 424 15.90 24.07 -0.48
CA SER A 424 16.56 25.01 -1.40
C SER A 424 17.49 24.34 -2.42
N ALA A 425 17.13 23.13 -2.86
CA ALA A 425 17.89 22.38 -3.86
C ALA A 425 17.04 22.25 -5.15
N PRO A 426 17.39 22.97 -6.22
CA PRO A 426 16.69 22.87 -7.50
C PRO A 426 16.64 21.43 -7.98
N GLY A 427 15.48 20.98 -8.48
CA GLY A 427 15.28 19.63 -8.97
C GLY A 427 14.79 18.59 -7.93
N PHE A 428 14.84 18.89 -6.63
CA PHE A 428 14.41 17.95 -5.58
C PHE A 428 12.89 17.94 -5.40
N ALA A 429 12.31 19.12 -5.19
CA ALA A 429 10.88 19.33 -4.97
C ALA A 429 10.21 20.06 -6.16
N SER A 430 10.87 20.05 -7.32
CA SER A 430 10.40 20.59 -8.59
C SER A 430 11.19 19.94 -9.73
N ILE A 431 10.71 20.10 -10.95
CA ILE A 431 11.36 19.64 -12.17
C ILE A 431 11.03 20.65 -13.28
N ASP A 432 11.88 20.76 -14.29
CA ASP A 432 11.60 21.55 -15.49
C ASP A 432 10.68 20.79 -16.46
N GLY A 433 10.55 21.29 -17.69
CA GLY A 433 9.69 20.72 -18.72
C GLY A 433 10.05 19.29 -19.14
N SER A 434 11.15 18.72 -18.63
CA SER A 434 11.54 17.33 -18.87
C SER A 434 10.69 16.30 -18.10
N GLY A 435 9.84 16.74 -17.16
CA GLY A 435 9.03 15.80 -16.38
C GLY A 435 7.82 16.40 -15.68
N VAL A 436 7.27 15.61 -14.75
CA VAL A 436 6.01 15.90 -14.04
C VAL A 436 6.30 16.20 -12.57
N LEU A 437 5.65 17.24 -12.02
CA LEU A 437 5.68 17.49 -10.59
C LEU A 437 4.49 16.81 -9.90
N ILE A 438 4.77 15.89 -8.97
CA ILE A 438 3.77 15.31 -8.06
C ILE A 438 3.73 16.17 -6.80
N SER A 439 2.73 17.05 -6.71
CA SER A 439 2.49 17.93 -5.56
C SER A 439 1.55 17.24 -4.56
N LEU A 440 2.04 16.92 -3.38
CA LEU A 440 1.25 16.22 -2.36
C LEU A 440 0.38 17.17 -1.51
N ALA A 441 0.24 18.43 -1.93
CA ALA A 441 -0.38 19.51 -1.17
C ALA A 441 -1.84 19.26 -0.77
N ASN A 442 -2.57 18.40 -1.51
CA ASN A 442 -3.97 18.06 -1.20
C ASN A 442 -4.13 16.85 -0.26
N LEU A 443 -3.04 16.20 0.15
CA LEU A 443 -3.07 15.17 1.19
C LEU A 443 -3.03 15.82 2.57
N THR A 444 -4.15 16.45 2.97
CA THR A 444 -4.24 17.35 4.13
C THR A 444 -4.92 16.73 5.36
N THR A 445 -5.22 15.43 5.37
CA THR A 445 -5.87 14.75 6.50
C THR A 445 -5.16 15.04 7.83
N ILE A 446 -5.93 15.41 8.86
CA ILE A 446 -5.47 15.44 10.26
C ILE A 446 -6.55 14.76 11.10
N SER A 447 -6.23 13.63 11.73
CA SER A 447 -7.21 12.84 12.48
C SER A 447 -6.58 12.30 13.76
N LEU A 448 -7.16 12.68 14.92
CA LEU A 448 -6.71 12.19 16.22
C LEU A 448 -7.35 10.84 16.53
N SER A 449 -6.59 9.90 17.08
CA SER A 449 -7.12 8.61 17.55
C SER A 449 -8.09 8.80 18.72
N GLY A 450 -9.05 7.88 18.88
CA GLY A 450 -10.08 7.99 19.93
C GLY A 450 -9.52 8.00 21.35
N ASP A 451 -8.38 7.35 21.57
CA ASP A 451 -7.63 7.35 22.84
C ASP A 451 -6.66 8.53 22.99
N LYS A 452 -6.58 9.41 21.99
CA LYS A 452 -5.68 10.57 21.91
C LYS A 452 -4.18 10.25 21.98
N SER A 453 -3.78 9.00 21.77
CA SER A 453 -2.37 8.58 21.82
C SER A 453 -1.60 8.84 20.53
N SER A 454 -2.31 9.08 19.42
CA SER A 454 -1.71 9.27 18.10
C SER A 454 -2.55 10.14 17.17
N VAL A 455 -1.91 10.75 16.18
CA VAL A 455 -2.55 11.58 15.16
C VAL A 455 -2.08 11.14 13.76
N VAL A 456 -3.01 10.89 12.86
CA VAL A 456 -2.73 10.69 11.44
C VAL A 456 -2.63 12.05 10.76
N VAL A 457 -1.53 12.31 10.08
CA VAL A 457 -1.22 13.56 9.38
C VAL A 457 -0.83 13.25 7.94
N GLY A 458 -1.61 13.77 6.99
CA GLY A 458 -1.31 13.71 5.57
C GLY A 458 -0.05 14.51 5.24
N THR A 459 0.76 13.97 4.33
CA THR A 459 2.08 14.50 3.95
C THR A 459 2.04 15.92 3.38
N GLY A 460 0.88 16.36 2.86
CA GLY A 460 0.66 17.69 2.28
C GLY A 460 0.54 18.81 3.31
N ASN A 461 0.34 18.48 4.58
CA ASN A 461 0.17 19.47 5.65
C ASN A 461 1.44 20.31 5.89
N ARG A 462 1.20 21.51 6.40
CA ARG A 462 2.23 22.35 7.05
C ARG A 462 2.16 22.17 8.56
N TRP A 463 3.29 22.34 9.25
CA TRP A 463 3.32 22.16 10.70
C TRP A 463 2.38 23.10 11.47
N GLN A 464 2.13 24.32 10.96
CA GLN A 464 1.16 25.24 11.56
C GLN A 464 -0.22 24.59 11.70
N ALA A 465 -0.75 24.00 10.62
CA ALA A 465 -2.07 23.37 10.63
C ALA A 465 -2.16 22.19 11.60
N VAL A 466 -1.08 21.42 11.73
CA VAL A 466 -0.99 20.30 12.69
C VAL A 466 -1.06 20.81 14.13
N TYR A 467 -0.31 21.87 14.46
CA TYR A 467 -0.33 22.43 15.81
C TYR A 467 -1.63 23.17 16.12
N ASP A 468 -2.22 23.88 15.16
CA ASP A 468 -3.51 24.55 15.32
C ASP A 468 -4.63 23.55 15.61
N PHE A 469 -4.55 22.34 15.03
CA PHE A 469 -5.48 21.26 15.33
C PHE A 469 -5.26 20.62 16.71
N LEU A 470 -4.01 20.38 17.12
CA LEU A 470 -3.69 19.65 18.36
C LEU A 470 -3.71 20.53 19.62
N THR A 471 -3.32 21.81 19.53
CA THR A 471 -3.19 22.72 20.68
C THR A 471 -4.49 22.88 21.47
N PRO A 472 -5.68 23.06 20.85
CA PRO A 472 -6.95 23.14 21.58
C PRO A 472 -7.30 21.87 22.35
N GLN A 473 -6.68 20.75 22.00
CA GLN A 473 -6.90 19.44 22.63
C GLN A 473 -5.92 19.17 23.77
N GLY A 474 -5.02 20.12 24.08
CA GLY A 474 -3.94 19.97 25.07
C GLY A 474 -2.82 19.04 24.59
N LEU A 475 -2.66 18.89 23.27
CA LEU A 475 -1.74 17.94 22.66
C LEU A 475 -0.79 18.63 21.68
N THR A 476 0.28 17.91 21.33
CA THR A 476 1.22 18.25 20.27
C THR A 476 1.75 16.99 19.59
N ALA A 477 2.48 17.18 18.49
CA ALA A 477 3.32 16.16 17.86
C ALA A 477 4.75 16.70 17.76
N VAL A 478 5.76 15.83 17.72
CA VAL A 478 7.17 16.25 17.61
C VAL A 478 7.45 16.71 16.18
N GLY A 479 7.25 18.01 15.95
CA GLY A 479 7.25 18.60 14.61
C GLY A 479 8.20 19.77 14.41
N GLY A 480 8.02 20.46 13.28
CA GLY A 480 8.86 21.58 12.84
C GLY A 480 8.77 22.81 13.74
N ARG A 481 9.86 23.58 13.77
CA ARG A 481 10.00 24.84 14.50
C ARG A 481 9.50 26.06 13.71
N VAL A 482 9.20 25.87 12.43
CA VAL A 482 8.71 26.90 11.52
C VAL A 482 7.39 26.39 10.91
N GLY A 483 6.31 27.14 11.13
CA GLY A 483 4.95 26.68 10.82
C GLY A 483 4.69 26.35 9.34
N MET A 484 5.37 27.02 8.40
CA MET A 484 5.22 26.79 6.96
C MET A 484 5.99 25.58 6.42
N VAL A 485 6.83 24.93 7.22
CA VAL A 485 7.56 23.72 6.79
C VAL A 485 6.56 22.59 6.54
N GLY A 486 6.71 21.87 5.42
CA GLY A 486 5.87 20.73 5.10
C GLY A 486 6.22 19.49 5.93
N VAL A 487 5.20 18.73 6.32
CA VAL A 487 5.32 17.56 7.20
C VAL A 487 6.18 16.46 6.59
N GLY A 488 5.93 16.11 5.32
CA GLY A 488 6.54 14.94 4.70
C GLY A 488 8.07 15.00 4.62
N GLY A 489 8.59 16.04 3.96
CA GLY A 489 10.03 16.23 3.82
C GLY A 489 10.74 16.48 5.16
N PHE A 490 10.06 17.12 6.12
CA PHE A 490 10.59 17.33 7.47
C PHE A 490 10.84 16.00 8.18
N LEU A 491 9.81 15.14 8.25
CA LEU A 491 9.88 13.87 8.97
C LEU A 491 10.84 12.87 8.31
N LEU A 492 10.84 12.80 6.98
CA LEU A 492 11.73 11.89 6.24
C LEU A 492 13.22 12.27 6.33
N GLY A 493 13.54 13.54 6.60
CA GLY A 493 14.92 14.03 6.73
C GLY A 493 15.49 14.01 8.16
N GLY A 494 14.71 13.60 9.15
CA GLY A 494 15.08 13.61 10.57
C GLY A 494 14.14 14.48 11.40
N GLY A 495 14.09 15.78 11.10
CA GLY A 495 13.17 16.71 11.75
C GLY A 495 13.59 17.16 13.16
N VAL A 496 14.16 18.36 13.26
CA VAL A 496 14.53 18.98 14.54
C VAL A 496 13.35 19.78 15.10
N SER A 497 13.01 19.53 16.36
CA SER A 497 11.84 20.06 17.07
C SER A 497 12.23 20.82 18.33
N PHE A 498 11.33 21.67 18.86
CA PHE A 498 11.52 22.27 20.18
C PHE A 498 11.61 21.22 21.29
N MET A 499 11.07 20.02 21.08
CA MET A 499 11.11 18.90 22.02
C MET A 499 12.25 17.91 21.77
N THR A 500 13.25 18.23 20.92
CA THR A 500 14.28 17.24 20.54
C THR A 500 15.08 16.71 21.71
N ASN A 501 15.39 17.55 22.70
CA ASN A 501 16.14 17.13 23.89
C ASN A 501 15.32 16.14 24.75
N GLU A 502 14.00 16.29 24.76
CA GLU A 502 13.07 15.49 25.56
C GLU A 502 12.64 14.20 24.84
N ARG A 503 12.40 14.28 23.52
CA ARG A 503 11.67 13.26 22.75
C ARG A 503 12.42 12.72 21.53
N GLY A 504 13.64 13.19 21.27
CA GLY A 504 14.37 12.85 20.05
C GLY A 504 13.85 13.61 18.83
N LEU A 505 14.23 13.16 17.64
CA LEU A 505 13.86 13.83 16.39
C LEU A 505 12.39 13.53 16.01
N GLY A 506 11.83 14.31 15.08
CA GLY A 506 10.49 14.05 14.53
C GLY A 506 10.38 12.65 13.94
N ILE A 507 11.44 12.20 13.25
CA ILE A 507 11.55 10.84 12.70
C ILE A 507 11.47 9.75 13.78
N ASP A 508 11.79 10.06 15.04
CA ASP A 508 11.72 9.10 16.16
C ASP A 508 10.32 8.95 16.77
N ASN A 509 9.42 9.86 16.39
CA ASN A 509 8.07 9.97 16.91
C ASN A 509 7.00 9.55 15.88
N ILE A 510 7.40 8.77 14.88
CA ILE A 510 6.51 8.18 13.87
C ILE A 510 6.13 6.77 14.29
N LYS A 511 4.84 6.50 14.39
CA LYS A 511 4.26 5.20 14.72
C LYS A 511 4.09 4.32 13.47
N SER A 512 3.63 4.91 12.36
CA SER A 512 3.51 4.23 11.07
C SER A 512 3.53 5.20 9.89
N PHE A 513 3.80 4.68 8.69
CA PHE A 513 3.70 5.37 7.40
C PHE A 513 2.66 4.68 6.51
N GLU A 514 1.87 5.44 5.79
CA GLU A 514 1.15 4.99 4.60
C GLU A 514 1.99 5.33 3.36
N VAL A 515 2.31 4.33 2.55
CA VAL A 515 3.30 4.44 1.47
C VAL A 515 2.75 3.89 0.17
N VAL A 516 2.84 4.67 -0.90
CA VAL A 516 2.58 4.25 -2.27
C VAL A 516 3.89 3.80 -2.91
N LEU A 517 3.96 2.52 -3.28
CA LEU A 517 5.13 1.91 -3.92
C LEU A 517 5.13 2.14 -5.44
N ALA A 518 6.25 1.80 -6.09
CA ALA A 518 6.46 1.98 -7.52
C ALA A 518 5.44 1.24 -8.41
N ASP A 519 4.95 0.09 -7.95
CA ASP A 519 3.94 -0.73 -8.62
C ASP A 519 2.50 -0.26 -8.33
N GLY A 520 2.34 0.79 -7.51
CA GLY A 520 1.07 1.36 -7.08
C GLY A 520 0.42 0.65 -5.89
N ARG A 521 1.05 -0.35 -5.28
CA ARG A 521 0.54 -0.89 -4.01
C ARG A 521 0.63 0.18 -2.92
N ILE A 522 -0.43 0.25 -2.11
CA ILE A 522 -0.49 1.07 -0.90
C ILE A 522 -0.18 0.15 0.27
N VAL A 523 0.86 0.47 1.04
CA VAL A 523 1.31 -0.36 2.16
C VAL A 523 1.48 0.46 3.43
N THR A 524 1.21 -0.17 4.57
CA THR A 524 1.54 0.38 5.88
C THR A 524 2.91 -0.11 6.33
N ALA A 525 3.78 0.80 6.73
CA ALA A 525 5.08 0.51 7.32
C ALA A 525 5.09 0.96 8.78
N SER A 526 5.28 0.03 9.72
CA SER A 526 5.31 0.25 11.16
C SER A 526 6.35 -0.66 11.84
N ALA A 527 6.49 -0.53 13.16
CA ALA A 527 7.33 -1.44 13.95
C ALA A 527 6.84 -2.91 13.92
N THR A 528 5.60 -3.18 13.47
CA THR A 528 4.99 -4.52 13.42
C THR A 528 4.71 -5.01 12.00
N GLN A 529 4.60 -4.12 11.00
CA GLN A 529 4.27 -4.44 9.61
C GLN A 529 5.27 -3.78 8.65
N ASN A 530 5.80 -4.49 7.65
CA ASN A 530 6.85 -3.97 6.75
C ASN A 530 8.00 -3.27 7.51
N LYS A 531 8.52 -3.93 8.55
CA LYS A 531 9.45 -3.35 9.55
C LYS A 531 10.72 -2.77 8.93
N ASP A 532 11.22 -3.42 7.88
CA ASP A 532 12.38 -3.00 7.12
C ASP A 532 12.10 -1.75 6.28
N LEU A 533 10.92 -1.63 5.66
CA LEU A 533 10.49 -0.37 5.02
C LEU A 533 10.32 0.75 6.05
N TYR A 534 9.73 0.45 7.21
CA TYR A 534 9.54 1.42 8.28
C TYR A 534 10.87 1.98 8.79
N ARG A 535 11.84 1.10 9.06
CA ARG A 535 13.21 1.51 9.42
C ARG A 535 13.93 2.21 8.26
N GLY A 536 13.72 1.75 7.04
CA GLY A 536 14.26 2.33 5.81
C GLY A 536 13.81 3.78 5.59
N LEU A 537 12.52 4.08 5.74
CA LEU A 537 11.96 5.44 5.65
C LEU A 537 12.48 6.35 6.76
N ARG A 538 12.88 5.77 7.90
CA ARG A 538 13.55 6.48 9.00
C ARG A 538 15.06 6.67 8.73
N GLY A 539 15.40 7.21 7.57
CA GLY A 539 16.77 7.57 7.18
C GLY A 539 17.05 7.52 5.69
N GLY A 540 16.25 6.83 4.89
CA GLY A 540 16.41 6.75 3.43
C GLY A 540 15.50 7.67 2.63
N ALA A 541 14.75 8.57 3.26
CA ALA A 541 13.81 9.48 2.60
C ALA A 541 12.85 8.78 1.61
N SER A 542 12.60 9.35 0.43
CA SER A 542 11.62 8.85 -0.55
C SER A 542 12.14 7.73 -1.45
N ASN A 543 13.27 7.10 -1.14
CA ASN A 543 13.94 6.12 -2.02
C ASN A 543 13.16 4.81 -2.26
N TYR A 544 11.99 4.64 -1.64
CA TYR A 544 11.20 3.41 -1.64
C TYR A 544 9.78 3.59 -2.18
N GLY A 545 9.28 4.82 -2.21
CA GLY A 545 7.85 5.09 -2.28
C GLY A 545 7.50 6.54 -1.94
N ILE A 546 6.28 6.94 -2.27
CA ILE A 546 5.69 8.22 -1.87
C ILE A 546 4.92 8.00 -0.57
N VAL A 547 5.36 8.63 0.52
CA VAL A 547 4.61 8.62 1.79
C VAL A 547 3.44 9.59 1.69
N THR A 548 2.22 9.07 1.82
CA THR A 548 0.96 9.83 1.71
C THR A 548 0.46 10.31 3.07
N ALA A 549 0.70 9.55 4.13
CA ALA A 549 0.35 9.91 5.50
C ALA A 549 1.33 9.34 6.54
N PHE A 550 1.40 10.02 7.69
CA PHE A 550 2.17 9.61 8.87
C PHE A 550 1.22 9.45 10.05
N GLU A 551 1.32 8.36 10.79
CA GLU A 551 0.74 8.28 12.13
C GLU A 551 1.83 8.68 13.13
N LEU A 552 1.60 9.77 13.86
CA LEU A 552 2.54 10.33 14.82
C LEU A 552 2.07 10.06 16.24
N TYR A 553 3.00 9.88 17.18
CA TYR A 553 2.65 9.89 18.60
C TYR A 553 2.17 11.28 19.01
N ALA A 554 1.01 11.35 19.65
CA ALA A 554 0.50 12.58 20.24
C ALA A 554 0.95 12.67 21.70
N HIS A 555 1.45 13.84 22.09
CA HIS A 555 1.99 14.09 23.43
C HIS A 555 1.21 15.20 24.11
N PRO A 556 0.92 15.10 25.43
CA PRO A 556 0.39 16.23 26.19
C PRO A 556 1.34 17.43 26.12
N LEU A 557 0.79 18.59 25.77
CA LEU A 557 1.51 19.86 25.83
C LEU A 557 0.54 20.98 26.18
N GLY A 558 0.80 21.64 27.30
CA GLY A 558 0.09 22.85 27.71
C GLY A 558 0.85 24.11 27.30
N THR A 559 1.02 25.03 28.24
CA THR A 559 1.88 26.20 28.04
C THR A 559 3.35 25.84 28.16
N ILE A 560 4.17 26.52 27.38
CA ILE A 560 5.64 26.48 27.41
C ILE A 560 6.17 27.82 27.89
N THR A 561 7.36 27.84 28.48
CA THR A 561 8.07 29.08 28.80
C THR A 561 9.06 29.38 27.69
N PHE A 562 9.06 30.60 27.18
CA PHE A 562 10.13 31.06 26.29
C PHE A 562 10.52 32.52 26.54
N GLU A 563 11.77 32.86 26.21
CA GLU A 563 12.32 34.21 26.22
C GLU A 563 13.14 34.40 24.94
N ALA A 564 12.93 35.52 24.23
CA ALA A 564 13.63 35.82 22.99
C ALA A 564 14.45 37.11 23.14
N ARG A 565 15.72 37.05 22.73
CA ARG A 565 16.71 38.11 23.02
C ARG A 565 17.50 38.43 21.75
N ALA A 566 17.73 39.71 21.49
CA ALA A 566 18.68 40.16 20.48
C ALA A 566 19.96 40.66 21.17
N LEU A 567 21.09 40.03 20.84
CA LEU A 567 22.43 40.44 21.28
C LEU A 567 23.14 41.15 20.11
N SER A 568 24.02 42.08 20.44
CA SER A 568 24.82 42.81 19.44
C SER A 568 25.80 41.87 18.76
N LEU A 569 26.15 42.13 17.49
CA LEU A 569 27.03 41.24 16.72
C LEU A 569 28.42 41.06 17.35
N ASN A 570 28.92 42.05 18.10
CA ASN A 570 30.17 41.90 18.86
C ASN A 570 30.08 40.84 19.99
N GLN A 571 28.88 40.40 20.37
CA GLN A 571 28.64 39.30 21.32
C GLN A 571 28.55 37.93 20.65
N SER A 572 28.72 37.82 19.32
CA SER A 572 28.62 36.54 18.59
C SER A 572 29.50 35.44 19.20
N THR A 573 30.76 35.76 19.49
CA THR A 573 31.69 34.83 20.15
C THR A 573 31.22 34.42 21.54
N ASN A 574 30.69 35.36 22.32
CA ASN A 574 30.18 35.09 23.67
C ASN A 574 28.94 34.18 23.62
N ALA A 575 28.02 34.42 22.69
CA ALA A 575 26.84 33.58 22.47
C ALA A 575 27.22 32.16 22.02
N ILE A 576 28.20 32.03 21.12
CA ILE A 576 28.72 30.73 20.66
C ILE A 576 29.34 29.96 21.84
N ARG A 577 30.14 30.62 22.68
CA ARG A 577 30.74 30.01 23.87
C ARG A 577 29.67 29.64 24.91
N ALA A 578 28.66 30.47 25.13
CA ALA A 578 27.53 30.17 26.01
C ALA A 578 26.73 28.95 25.51
N LEU A 579 26.56 28.79 24.19
CA LEU A 579 25.93 27.61 23.61
C LEU A 579 26.77 26.34 23.81
N ALA A 580 28.10 26.44 23.72
CA ALA A 580 29.00 25.34 24.03
C ALA A 580 28.95 24.97 25.51
N GLU A 581 28.95 25.96 26.40
CA GLU A 581 28.82 25.77 27.85
C GLU A 581 27.47 25.12 28.22
N TYR A 582 26.37 25.59 27.62
CA TYR A 582 25.05 24.96 27.77
C TYR A 582 25.11 23.47 27.41
N GLN A 583 25.72 23.12 26.27
CA GLN A 583 25.79 21.73 25.83
C GLN A 583 26.69 20.85 26.69
N LEU A 584 27.82 21.38 27.18
CA LEU A 584 28.74 20.64 28.03
C LEU A 584 28.18 20.46 29.45
N SER A 585 27.51 21.48 29.98
CA SER A 585 26.84 21.43 31.28
C SER A 585 25.57 20.57 31.26
N ALA A 586 24.90 20.48 30.11
CA ALA A 586 23.74 19.61 29.87
C ALA A 586 24.13 18.15 29.54
N THR A 587 25.23 17.63 30.08
CA THR A 587 25.59 16.20 29.96
C THR A 587 25.35 15.46 31.28
N GLY A 588 24.81 14.23 31.20
CA GLY A 588 24.56 13.39 32.37
C GLY A 588 23.39 13.85 33.25
N GLN A 589 23.51 13.69 34.58
CA GLN A 589 22.45 14.01 35.56
C GLN A 589 22.05 15.50 35.65
N LYS A 590 22.81 16.41 35.01
CA LYS A 590 22.57 17.86 35.01
C LYS A 590 21.81 18.36 33.77
N ALA A 591 21.56 17.50 32.79
CA ALA A 591 20.81 17.87 31.59
C ALA A 591 19.33 18.09 31.91
N ASP A 592 18.82 19.29 31.66
CA ASP A 592 17.39 19.53 31.67
C ASP A 592 16.81 19.16 30.29
N PRO A 593 16.09 18.02 30.17
CA PRO A 593 15.59 17.53 28.89
C PRO A 593 14.49 18.42 28.29
N TYR A 594 13.87 19.28 29.11
CA TYR A 594 12.79 20.18 28.68
C TYR A 594 13.34 21.51 28.16
N SER A 595 14.61 21.82 28.44
CA SER A 595 15.29 23.02 27.98
C SER A 595 15.79 22.90 26.55
N ARG A 596 15.75 24.01 25.80
CA ARG A 596 16.35 24.15 24.48
C ARG A 596 16.79 25.60 24.25
N ILE A 597 17.91 25.75 23.54
CA ILE A 597 18.41 27.05 23.09
C ILE A 597 18.55 27.01 21.57
N ASP A 598 17.93 27.96 20.88
CA ASP A 598 18.16 28.21 19.46
C ASP A 598 18.92 29.53 19.29
N VAL A 599 20.03 29.49 18.56
CA VAL A 599 20.86 30.67 18.24
C VAL A 599 20.88 30.87 16.73
N THR A 600 20.54 32.07 16.29
CA THR A 600 20.56 32.47 14.87
C THR A 600 21.34 33.77 14.74
N ILE A 601 22.49 33.73 14.07
CA ILE A 601 23.32 34.90 13.82
C ILE A 601 23.07 35.40 12.40
N THR A 602 22.56 36.63 12.29
CA THR A 602 22.28 37.29 11.00
C THR A 602 23.29 38.40 10.75
N LYS A 603 23.12 39.14 9.65
CA LYS A 603 23.89 40.36 9.38
C LYS A 603 23.66 41.49 10.41
N THR A 604 22.59 41.43 11.21
CA THR A 604 22.17 42.55 12.07
C THR A 604 22.24 42.24 13.56
N ALA A 605 22.02 40.98 13.97
CA ALA A 605 22.00 40.61 15.38
C ALA A 605 22.28 39.12 15.61
N VAL A 606 22.59 38.78 16.86
CA VAL A 606 22.54 37.41 17.37
C VAL A 606 21.20 37.22 18.06
N ASN A 607 20.31 36.44 17.46
CA ASN A 607 19.00 36.13 18.00
C ASN A 607 19.08 34.85 18.83
N VAL A 608 18.64 34.91 20.08
CA VAL A 608 18.64 33.79 21.01
C VAL A 608 17.22 33.53 21.48
N LEU A 609 16.74 32.30 21.29
CA LEU A 609 15.51 31.80 21.88
C LEU A 609 15.87 30.82 22.99
N LEU A 610 15.46 31.15 24.20
CA LEU A 610 15.55 30.29 25.39
C LEU A 610 14.16 29.67 25.60
N LEU A 611 14.05 28.35 25.55
CA LEU A 611 12.75 27.66 25.57
C LEU A 611 12.75 26.49 26.54
N HIS A 612 11.71 26.40 27.36
CA HIS A 612 11.44 25.27 28.24
C HIS A 612 10.04 24.71 27.93
N THR A 613 9.92 23.41 27.64
CA THR A 613 8.66 22.77 27.21
C THR A 613 7.63 22.60 28.35
N LYS A 614 7.91 23.15 29.53
CA LYS A 614 6.99 23.26 30.68
C LYS A 614 7.00 24.69 31.21
N PRO A 615 5.91 25.13 31.87
CA PRO A 615 5.89 26.43 32.52
C PRO A 615 6.85 26.45 33.71
N VAL A 616 7.81 27.37 33.69
CA VAL A 616 8.84 27.55 34.73
C VAL A 616 9.06 29.04 35.02
N ALA A 617 9.45 29.37 36.24
CA ALA A 617 9.79 30.74 36.61
C ALA A 617 11.18 31.12 36.05
N SER A 618 11.32 32.36 35.59
CA SER A 618 12.62 32.93 35.18
C SER A 618 13.37 33.50 36.40
N PRO A 619 14.71 33.39 36.49
CA PRO A 619 15.61 32.78 35.51
C PRO A 619 15.58 31.25 35.57
N VAL A 620 15.55 30.61 34.40
CA VAL A 620 15.63 29.14 34.30
C VAL A 620 17.10 28.71 34.40
N PRO A 621 17.49 27.86 35.37
CA PRO A 621 18.91 27.52 35.60
C PRO A 621 19.65 27.00 34.36
N ALA A 622 18.96 26.27 33.48
CA ALA A 622 19.52 25.73 32.24
C ALA A 622 20.02 26.81 31.27
N PHE A 623 19.53 28.06 31.37
CA PHE A 623 19.89 29.17 30.47
C PHE A 623 20.91 30.14 31.07
N GLN A 624 21.49 29.82 32.23
CA GLN A 624 22.43 30.69 32.94
C GLN A 624 23.56 31.26 32.06
N PRO A 625 24.21 30.48 31.15
CA PRO A 625 25.26 31.02 30.29
C PRO A 625 24.82 32.21 29.42
N PHE A 626 23.53 32.29 29.06
CA PHE A 626 22.98 33.39 28.27
C PHE A 626 22.49 34.54 29.13
N TYR A 627 22.06 34.32 30.38
CA TYR A 627 21.70 35.42 31.29
C TYR A 627 22.89 36.32 31.63
N ASN A 628 24.10 35.80 31.54
CA ASN A 628 25.33 36.57 31.71
C ASN A 628 25.65 37.53 30.55
N ILE A 629 24.93 37.45 29.43
CA ILE A 629 25.14 38.29 28.24
C ILE A 629 24.02 39.31 28.17
N ALA A 630 24.32 40.60 28.24
CA ALA A 630 23.30 41.65 28.14
C ALA A 630 22.68 41.71 26.73
N PRO A 631 21.34 41.72 26.58
CA PRO A 631 20.70 41.95 25.30
C PRO A 631 20.62 43.46 25.03
N PHE A 632 20.77 43.87 23.77
CA PHE A 632 20.54 45.28 23.41
C PHE A 632 19.05 45.56 23.13
N THR A 633 18.26 44.51 22.86
CA THR A 633 16.80 44.61 22.71
C THR A 633 16.15 43.29 23.14
N PRO A 634 15.19 43.30 24.09
CA PRO A 634 14.35 42.14 24.35
C PRO A 634 13.37 41.96 23.17
N LEU A 635 13.38 40.77 22.54
CA LEU A 635 12.42 40.45 21.46
C LEU A 635 11.11 39.92 22.03
N ALA A 636 11.20 39.13 23.10
CA ALA A 636 10.07 38.72 23.92
C ALA A 636 10.56 38.49 25.36
N PRO A 637 9.90 39.04 26.39
CA PRO A 637 10.20 38.73 27.78
C PRO A 637 9.89 37.25 28.06
N SER A 638 10.35 36.74 29.21
CA SER A 638 9.97 35.40 29.67
C SER A 638 8.45 35.26 29.74
N THR A 639 7.88 34.44 28.87
CA THR A 639 6.44 34.34 28.63
C THR A 639 5.99 32.88 28.73
N ASN A 640 4.88 32.65 29.42
CA ASN A 640 4.18 31.36 29.41
C ASN A 640 3.03 31.42 28.40
N ALA A 641 3.18 30.73 27.26
CA ALA A 641 2.16 30.69 26.21
C ALA A 641 2.15 29.36 25.47
N THR A 642 1.27 29.18 24.49
CA THR A 642 1.21 27.95 23.71
C THR A 642 2.33 27.89 22.66
N LEU A 643 2.59 26.69 22.15
CA LEU A 643 3.50 26.50 21.01
C LEU A 643 3.07 27.31 19.78
N THR A 644 1.77 27.43 19.51
CA THR A 644 1.24 28.21 18.39
C THR A 644 1.53 29.71 18.54
N THR A 645 1.49 30.26 19.75
CA THR A 645 1.91 31.65 20.02
C THR A 645 3.39 31.86 19.68
N LEU A 646 4.26 30.92 20.06
CA LEU A 646 5.68 31.00 19.72
C LEU A 646 5.91 30.97 18.20
N LEU A 647 5.21 30.09 17.48
CA LEU A 647 5.30 30.03 16.01
C LEU A 647 4.84 31.31 15.34
N PHE A 648 3.79 31.93 15.87
CA PHE A 648 3.31 33.23 15.40
C PHE A 648 4.38 34.32 15.57
N LEU A 649 5.02 34.40 16.75
CA LEU A 649 6.11 35.36 17.00
C LEU A 649 7.33 35.07 16.10
N SER A 650 7.69 33.80 15.91
CA SER A 650 8.78 33.40 15.02
C SER A 650 8.54 33.84 13.58
N LYS A 651 7.31 33.72 13.07
CA LYS A 651 6.94 34.18 11.72
C LYS A 651 7.08 35.69 11.55
N GLN A 652 6.81 36.48 12.60
CA GLN A 652 6.99 37.94 12.56
C GLN A 652 8.47 38.34 12.57
N ALA A 653 9.30 37.62 13.32
CA ALA A 653 10.74 37.89 13.41
C ALA A 653 11.51 37.45 12.14
N PHE A 654 11.02 36.42 11.45
CA PHE A 654 11.63 35.85 10.25
C PHE A 654 10.57 35.72 9.15
N PRO A 655 10.17 36.85 8.50
CA PRO A 655 9.18 36.83 7.46
C PRO A 655 9.66 36.01 6.25
N ASN A 656 8.73 35.36 5.57
CA ASN A 656 9.00 34.67 4.32
C ASN A 656 8.99 35.70 3.18
N GLU A 657 10.18 36.09 2.73
CA GLU A 657 10.35 36.90 1.54
C GLU A 657 10.52 35.96 0.34
N HIS A 658 9.96 36.29 -0.82
CA HIS A 658 10.29 35.63 -2.08
C HIS A 658 11.76 35.94 -2.39
N ILE A 659 12.63 34.97 -2.10
CA ILE A 659 14.08 35.12 -2.18
C ILE A 659 14.74 33.85 -2.69
N ARG A 660 15.94 34.02 -3.23
CA ARG A 660 16.86 32.93 -3.57
C ARG A 660 17.61 32.56 -2.30
N VAL A 661 17.69 31.27 -1.99
CA VAL A 661 18.31 30.75 -0.76
C VAL A 661 19.13 29.53 -1.12
N GLN A 662 20.32 29.40 -0.55
CA GLN A 662 21.15 28.21 -0.67
C GLN A 662 22.04 28.10 0.56
N GLY A 663 22.27 26.87 1.00
CA GLY A 663 22.98 26.62 2.24
C GLY A 663 23.62 25.25 2.29
N GLY A 664 24.10 24.90 3.48
CA GLY A 664 24.70 23.61 3.74
C GLY A 664 24.68 23.26 5.22
N THR A 665 25.20 22.06 5.49
CA THR A 665 25.31 21.52 6.85
C THR A 665 26.68 20.90 7.07
N PHE A 666 27.11 20.85 8.31
CA PHE A 666 28.20 19.98 8.76
C PHE A 666 28.00 19.71 10.26
N THR A 667 28.68 18.68 10.77
CA THR A 667 28.48 18.20 12.14
C THR A 667 29.82 17.97 12.82
N HIS A 668 29.92 18.33 14.10
CA HIS A 668 31.12 18.08 14.89
C HIS A 668 30.77 17.87 16.38
N THR A 669 31.70 17.31 17.15
CA THR A 669 31.58 17.21 18.62
C THR A 669 31.72 18.57 19.27
N VAL A 670 31.00 18.85 20.36
CA VAL A 670 31.05 20.17 21.03
C VAL A 670 32.48 20.55 21.43
N ASN A 671 32.96 21.68 20.90
CA ASN A 671 34.25 22.28 21.24
C ASN A 671 34.16 23.80 21.05
N ALA A 672 34.19 24.56 22.14
CA ALA A 672 33.93 26.00 22.11
C ALA A 672 34.87 26.77 21.18
N ASP A 673 36.17 26.47 21.21
CA ASP A 673 37.17 27.15 20.38
C ASP A 673 36.96 26.85 18.90
N PHE A 674 36.66 25.59 18.57
CA PHE A 674 36.34 25.22 17.20
C PHE A 674 35.03 25.86 16.71
N MET A 675 34.00 25.96 17.56
CA MET A 675 32.75 26.62 17.17
C MET A 675 32.98 28.10 16.82
N VAL A 676 33.85 28.79 17.56
CA VAL A 676 34.27 30.17 17.24
C VAL A 676 35.10 30.20 15.95
N GLN A 677 36.04 29.26 15.77
CA GLN A 677 36.81 29.14 14.54
C GLN A 677 35.92 28.90 13.31
N ALA A 678 34.92 28.03 13.43
CA ALA A 678 33.96 27.73 12.38
C ALA A 678 33.15 28.97 11.98
N TYR A 679 32.68 29.75 12.96
CA TYR A 679 32.01 31.02 12.69
C TYR A 679 32.94 32.04 12.01
N ASN A 680 34.21 32.12 12.42
CA ASN A 680 35.18 33.00 11.77
C ASN A 680 35.47 32.59 10.32
N ILE A 681 35.54 31.29 10.03
CA ILE A 681 35.63 30.77 8.65
C ILE A 681 34.40 31.23 7.85
N PHE A 682 33.21 31.03 8.41
CA PHE A 682 31.97 31.44 7.76
C PHE A 682 31.95 32.95 7.46
N LEU A 683 32.34 33.79 8.42
CA LEU A 683 32.42 35.25 8.23
C LEU A 683 33.43 35.63 7.15
N ALA A 684 34.60 34.97 7.10
CA ALA A 684 35.62 35.27 6.11
C ALA A 684 35.15 34.93 4.69
N GLU A 685 34.51 33.77 4.50
CA GLU A 685 33.99 33.38 3.19
C GLU A 685 32.77 34.20 2.76
N THR A 686 31.99 34.72 3.70
CA THR A 686 30.77 35.50 3.41
C THR A 686 31.00 37.02 3.40
N ALA A 687 32.24 37.47 3.61
CA ALA A 687 32.59 38.89 3.67
C ALA A 687 32.34 39.63 2.34
N ASN A 688 32.54 38.95 1.20
CA ASN A 688 32.47 39.53 -0.14
C ASN A 688 31.29 38.98 -0.95
N LEU A 689 30.16 38.75 -0.29
CA LEU A 689 28.94 38.34 -0.99
C LEU A 689 28.47 39.42 -1.97
N PRO A 690 27.77 39.04 -3.05
CA PRO A 690 27.17 39.99 -3.99
C PRO A 690 26.29 41.04 -3.29
N THR A 691 26.19 42.22 -3.91
CA THR A 691 25.41 43.34 -3.36
C THR A 691 23.97 42.93 -3.09
N GLY A 692 23.51 43.13 -1.85
CA GLY A 692 22.16 42.77 -1.42
C GLY A 692 22.02 41.32 -0.92
N ALA A 693 23.03 40.47 -1.08
CA ALA A 693 23.04 39.16 -0.46
C ALA A 693 23.32 39.24 1.05
N THR A 694 22.77 38.29 1.81
CA THR A 694 22.94 38.19 3.27
C THR A 694 23.21 36.75 3.67
N ALA A 695 23.97 36.56 4.74
CA ALA A 695 24.31 35.24 5.26
C ALA A 695 23.78 35.07 6.68
N THR A 696 23.30 33.86 6.98
CA THR A 696 22.80 33.49 8.30
C THR A 696 23.51 32.22 8.78
N TRP A 697 23.90 32.22 10.05
CA TRP A 697 24.60 31.12 10.71
C TRP A 697 23.78 30.60 11.90
N VAL A 698 23.50 29.30 11.90
CA VAL A 698 22.63 28.65 12.90
C VAL A 698 23.33 27.41 13.47
N PRO A 699 24.07 27.55 14.59
CA PRO A 699 24.53 26.39 15.35
C PRO A 699 23.35 25.77 16.11
N ILE A 700 23.11 24.48 15.86
CA ILE A 700 22.04 23.71 16.49
C ILE A 700 22.68 22.74 17.50
N ALA A 701 22.40 22.98 18.78
CA ALA A 701 22.85 22.11 19.86
C ALA A 701 22.11 20.76 19.83
N MET A 702 22.86 19.65 19.91
CA MET A 702 22.33 18.29 19.96
C MET A 702 22.91 17.53 21.15
N PRO A 703 22.07 17.05 22.10
CA PRO A 703 22.56 16.29 23.24
C PRO A 703 22.98 14.89 22.81
N ALA A 704 23.87 14.25 23.59
CA ALA A 704 24.27 12.87 23.34
C ALA A 704 23.09 11.87 23.32
N SER A 705 22.01 12.20 24.04
CA SER A 705 20.77 11.40 24.07
C SER A 705 20.08 11.30 22.72
N VAL A 706 20.33 12.22 21.77
CA VAL A 706 19.76 12.12 20.41
C VAL A 706 20.07 10.77 19.75
N ALA A 707 21.25 10.20 20.02
CA ALA A 707 21.64 8.90 19.52
C ALA A 707 20.91 7.73 20.20
N SER A 708 20.48 7.88 21.47
CA SER A 708 19.73 6.82 22.16
C SER A 708 18.25 6.76 21.76
N PHE A 709 17.67 7.88 21.30
CA PHE A 709 16.34 7.86 20.70
C PHE A 709 16.30 7.08 19.38
N ALA A 710 17.44 6.99 18.68
CA ALA A 710 17.56 6.30 17.40
C ALA A 710 17.31 4.78 17.46
N SER A 711 17.29 4.17 18.66
CA SER A 711 16.91 2.76 18.85
C SER A 711 15.44 2.56 19.23
N ARG A 712 14.69 3.63 19.52
CA ARG A 712 13.28 3.53 19.90
C ARG A 712 12.39 3.17 18.72
N ASN A 713 11.28 2.51 19.04
CA ASN A 713 10.21 2.21 18.09
C ASN A 713 10.76 1.57 16.81
N GLY A 714 11.57 0.51 16.86
CA GLY A 714 12.14 -0.13 15.66
C GLY A 714 13.38 0.55 15.04
N GLY A 715 13.74 1.74 15.54
CA GLY A 715 14.98 2.45 15.24
C GLY A 715 15.02 3.22 13.91
N ASN A 716 16.09 4.01 13.74
CA ASN A 716 16.36 4.80 12.53
C ASN A 716 17.76 4.49 11.96
N LEU A 717 18.07 5.03 10.78
CA LEU A 717 19.29 4.75 10.01
C LEU A 717 20.23 5.95 9.93
N LEU A 718 20.07 6.97 10.79
CA LEU A 718 20.86 8.21 10.74
C LEU A 718 22.32 8.05 11.18
N GLY A 719 22.65 7.01 11.96
CA GLY A 719 24.04 6.71 12.35
C GLY A 719 24.67 7.74 13.31
N LEU A 720 23.86 8.37 14.17
CA LEU A 720 24.32 9.41 15.10
C LEU A 720 25.29 8.86 16.16
N SER A 721 26.34 9.63 16.46
CA SER A 721 27.28 9.32 17.53
C SER A 721 26.72 9.66 18.91
N ALA A 722 26.95 8.82 19.92
CA ALA A 722 26.46 9.02 21.28
C ALA A 722 27.31 10.02 22.10
N VAL A 723 27.57 11.19 21.53
CA VAL A 723 28.33 12.30 22.12
C VAL A 723 27.54 13.60 21.92
N PRO A 724 27.77 14.64 22.72
CA PRO A 724 27.22 15.96 22.43
C PRO A 724 27.74 16.46 21.07
N GLN A 725 26.84 16.96 20.23
CA GLN A 725 27.16 17.37 18.86
C GLN A 725 26.60 18.76 18.58
N VAL A 726 27.23 19.47 17.66
CA VAL A 726 26.67 20.67 17.06
C VAL A 726 26.42 20.39 15.59
N TRP A 727 25.18 20.59 15.16
CA TRP A 727 24.78 20.52 13.76
C TRP A 727 24.66 21.95 13.26
N TYR A 728 25.10 22.21 12.05
CA TYR A 728 24.99 23.56 11.49
C TYR A 728 23.95 23.59 10.40
N GLU A 729 23.18 24.66 10.41
CA GLU A 729 22.45 25.17 9.28
C GLU A 729 22.99 26.56 8.98
N TRP A 730 23.39 26.78 7.74
CA TRP A 730 23.75 28.12 7.29
C TRP A 730 23.25 28.29 5.88
N TYR A 731 22.86 29.52 5.55
CA TYR A 731 22.31 29.85 4.25
C TYR A 731 22.65 31.28 3.86
N ILE A 732 22.72 31.48 2.56
CA ILE A 732 22.89 32.77 1.92
C ILE A 732 21.59 33.08 1.19
N ASN A 733 21.06 34.28 1.39
CA ASN A 733 19.90 34.80 0.69
C ASN A 733 20.34 35.86 -0.31
N TRP A 734 19.77 35.86 -1.51
CA TRP A 734 20.03 36.88 -2.54
C TRP A 734 18.79 37.05 -3.43
N LYS A 735 18.83 38.04 -4.34
CA LYS A 735 17.71 38.36 -5.23
C LYS A 735 18.05 38.18 -6.71
N ASN A 736 19.23 38.61 -7.14
CA ASN A 736 19.60 38.61 -8.55
C ASN A 736 20.02 37.20 -9.03
N PRO A 737 19.33 36.58 -10.00
CA PRO A 737 19.71 35.26 -10.53
C PRO A 737 21.12 35.21 -11.13
N ALA A 738 21.67 36.34 -11.58
CA ALA A 738 23.04 36.40 -12.09
C ALA A 738 24.10 36.03 -11.02
N ASP A 739 23.75 36.12 -9.73
CA ASP A 739 24.64 35.83 -8.62
C ASP A 739 24.65 34.35 -8.20
N ASP A 740 23.82 33.50 -8.79
CA ASP A 740 23.67 32.07 -8.42
C ASP A 740 25.01 31.34 -8.38
N GLY A 741 25.85 31.54 -9.40
CA GLY A 741 27.17 30.89 -9.49
C GLY A 741 28.14 31.35 -8.40
N ALA A 742 28.13 32.65 -8.07
CA ALA A 742 28.99 33.21 -7.02
C ALA A 742 28.58 32.74 -5.63
N VAL A 743 27.27 32.67 -5.37
CA VAL A 743 26.75 32.14 -4.10
C VAL A 743 27.04 30.65 -3.98
N ALA A 744 26.82 29.85 -5.02
CA ALA A 744 27.13 28.41 -5.00
C ALA A 744 28.62 28.15 -4.73
N ALA A 745 29.53 28.95 -5.30
CA ALA A 745 30.96 28.87 -5.01
C ALA A 745 31.28 29.18 -3.54
N THR A 746 30.67 30.24 -2.98
CA THR A 746 30.85 30.59 -1.56
C THR A 746 30.34 29.47 -0.64
N VAL A 747 29.15 28.91 -0.92
CA VAL A 747 28.57 27.77 -0.20
C VAL A 747 29.56 26.60 -0.18
N LYS A 748 30.11 26.25 -1.34
CA LYS A 748 31.09 25.17 -1.47
C LYS A 748 32.36 25.45 -0.66
N ASN A 749 32.91 26.67 -0.74
CA ASN A 749 34.13 27.07 -0.03
C ASN A 749 33.97 27.03 1.49
N VAL A 750 32.85 27.53 2.01
CA VAL A 750 32.50 27.46 3.45
C VAL A 750 32.57 26.01 3.91
N ARG A 751 31.85 25.11 3.23
CA ARG A 751 31.82 23.68 3.57
C ARG A 751 33.22 23.06 3.56
N GLU A 752 33.99 23.23 2.50
CA GLU A 752 35.32 22.60 2.37
C GLU A 752 36.30 23.08 3.44
N LYS A 753 36.27 24.38 3.78
CA LYS A 753 37.11 24.95 4.83
C LYS A 753 36.70 24.49 6.23
N LEU A 754 35.39 24.40 6.49
CA LEU A 754 34.85 23.87 7.75
C LEU A 754 35.24 22.40 7.95
N ASP A 755 35.03 21.56 6.93
CA ASP A 755 35.41 20.13 6.97
C ASP A 755 36.91 19.97 7.22
N LYS A 756 37.75 20.74 6.51
CA LYS A 756 39.20 20.72 6.68
C LYS A 756 39.60 21.11 8.10
N ALA A 757 39.06 22.20 8.62
CA ALA A 757 39.36 22.68 9.97
C ALA A 757 38.89 21.69 11.05
N ALA A 758 37.69 21.11 10.90
CA ALA A 758 37.15 20.12 11.82
C ALA A 758 38.00 18.84 11.86
N ARG A 759 38.50 18.39 10.70
CA ARG A 759 39.43 17.24 10.62
C ARG A 759 40.76 17.53 11.29
N GLN A 760 41.35 18.70 11.03
CA GLN A 760 42.61 19.11 11.66
C GLN A 760 42.50 19.20 13.17
N LYS A 761 41.34 19.64 13.69
CA LYS A 761 41.06 19.73 15.13
C LYS A 761 40.64 18.39 15.75
N GLY A 762 40.33 17.37 14.95
CA GLY A 762 39.89 16.05 15.42
C GLY A 762 38.47 16.01 15.99
N VAL A 763 37.61 16.95 15.58
CA VAL A 763 36.23 17.09 16.11
C VAL A 763 35.13 16.73 15.09
N LEU A 764 35.50 16.53 13.82
CA LEU A 764 34.53 16.24 12.75
C LEU A 764 33.74 14.97 13.04
N LEU A 765 32.42 15.05 12.89
CA LEU A 765 31.54 13.89 12.86
C LEU A 765 31.02 13.69 11.43
N PRO A 766 30.86 12.43 10.97
CA PRO A 766 30.53 12.16 9.57
C PRO A 766 29.12 12.62 9.19
N TYR A 767 28.16 12.58 10.13
CA TYR A 767 26.73 12.82 9.89
C TYR A 767 26.44 14.18 9.23
N LEU A 768 25.54 14.18 8.25
CA LEU A 768 25.03 15.38 7.61
C LEU A 768 23.51 15.45 7.79
N PHE A 769 23.02 16.58 8.29
CA PHE A 769 21.59 16.76 8.54
C PHE A 769 20.80 16.95 7.24
N MET A 770 20.09 15.90 6.81
CA MET A 770 19.43 15.81 5.50
C MET A 770 18.48 16.97 5.20
N ASN A 771 17.71 17.45 6.18
CA ASN A 771 16.73 18.52 5.95
C ASN A 771 17.38 19.81 5.42
N VAL A 772 18.62 20.11 5.83
CA VAL A 772 19.30 21.38 5.52
C VAL A 772 20.56 21.23 4.67
N ALA A 773 21.05 20.00 4.46
CA ALA A 773 22.20 19.73 3.61
C ALA A 773 22.06 20.36 2.20
N GLY A 774 23.18 20.75 1.59
CA GLY A 774 23.19 21.23 0.21
C GLY A 774 22.95 20.11 -0.81
N ARG A 775 22.64 20.47 -2.06
CA ARG A 775 22.43 19.52 -3.17
C ARG A 775 23.63 18.57 -3.38
N GLU A 776 24.85 19.10 -3.28
CA GLU A 776 26.10 18.35 -3.53
C GLU A 776 26.56 17.48 -2.35
N GLN A 777 25.90 17.58 -1.19
CA GLN A 777 26.31 16.85 -0.01
C GLN A 777 25.80 15.41 -0.07
N ASN A 778 26.70 14.42 -0.04
CA ASN A 778 26.33 13.00 0.00
C ASN A 778 25.84 12.61 1.41
N VAL A 779 24.57 12.93 1.66
CA VAL A 779 23.91 12.70 2.95
C VAL A 779 23.81 11.22 3.29
N LEU A 780 23.44 10.35 2.35
CA LEU A 780 23.23 8.94 2.67
C LEU A 780 24.54 8.23 3.04
N ALA A 781 25.67 8.60 2.42
CA ALA A 781 26.99 8.08 2.81
C ALA A 781 27.40 8.50 4.23
N SER A 782 26.92 9.65 4.70
CA SER A 782 27.20 10.17 6.05
C SER A 782 26.66 9.28 7.18
N PHE A 783 25.69 8.42 6.88
CA PHE A 783 25.02 7.54 7.86
C PHE A 783 25.79 6.27 8.19
N GLY A 784 26.94 6.06 7.53
CA GLY A 784 27.81 4.90 7.73
C GLY A 784 27.45 3.71 6.85
N LYS A 785 28.47 2.91 6.51
CA LYS A 785 28.39 1.83 5.51
C LYS A 785 27.30 0.79 5.82
N LYS A 786 27.10 0.44 7.09
CA LYS A 786 26.07 -0.52 7.51
C LYS A 786 24.66 -0.01 7.19
N ASN A 787 24.37 1.22 7.59
CA ASN A 787 23.05 1.82 7.38
C ASN A 787 22.78 2.09 5.90
N LEU A 788 23.78 2.57 5.15
CA LEU A 788 23.66 2.75 3.70
C LEU A 788 23.38 1.43 2.97
N ASN A 789 24.01 0.33 3.39
CA ASN A 789 23.74 -0.99 2.81
C ASN A 789 22.31 -1.47 3.12
N GLU A 790 21.79 -1.17 4.30
CA GLU A 790 20.40 -1.48 4.66
C GLU A 790 19.40 -0.66 3.82
N ILE A 791 19.62 0.65 3.68
CA ILE A 791 18.85 1.54 2.78
C ILE A 791 18.83 0.96 1.36
N LYS A 792 20.01 0.56 0.83
CA LYS A 792 20.16 -0.08 -0.48
C LYS A 792 19.37 -1.40 -0.59
N ALA A 793 19.36 -2.22 0.46
CA ALA A 793 18.63 -3.50 0.46
C ALA A 793 17.11 -3.32 0.48
N VAL A 794 16.60 -2.38 1.29
CA VAL A 794 15.17 -2.07 1.37
C VAL A 794 14.67 -1.52 0.04
N ALA A 795 15.42 -0.63 -0.62
CA ALA A 795 15.07 -0.10 -1.94
C ALA A 795 14.94 -1.22 -2.98
N ARG A 796 15.89 -2.16 -3.05
CA ARG A 796 15.79 -3.31 -3.97
C ARG A 796 14.57 -4.18 -3.73
N LYS A 797 14.10 -4.29 -2.47
CA LYS A 797 12.93 -5.10 -2.11
C LYS A 797 11.61 -4.42 -2.48
N TYR A 798 11.51 -3.11 -2.25
CA TYR A 798 10.24 -2.37 -2.42
C TYR A 798 10.13 -1.62 -3.74
N ASP A 799 11.24 -1.41 -4.44
CA ASP A 799 11.33 -0.82 -5.78
C ASP A 799 12.31 -1.62 -6.67
N PRO A 800 12.01 -2.89 -7.00
CA PRO A 800 12.92 -3.76 -7.75
C PRO A 800 13.21 -3.26 -9.17
N SER A 801 12.27 -2.52 -9.78
CA SER A 801 12.43 -1.91 -11.10
C SER A 801 13.15 -0.55 -11.05
N GLY A 802 13.49 -0.08 -9.85
CA GLY A 802 14.21 1.16 -9.60
C GLY A 802 13.48 2.38 -10.13
N VAL A 803 12.15 2.46 -10.07
CA VAL A 803 11.37 3.63 -10.51
C VAL A 803 11.82 4.89 -9.77
N PHE A 804 11.97 4.86 -8.46
CA PHE A 804 12.44 6.01 -7.68
C PHE A 804 13.92 6.30 -7.94
N GLN A 805 14.71 5.29 -8.31
CA GLN A 805 16.12 5.50 -8.66
C GLN A 805 16.32 5.97 -10.10
N ARG A 806 15.46 5.61 -11.04
CA ARG A 806 15.62 5.93 -12.48
C ARG A 806 14.79 7.14 -12.88
N LEU A 807 13.56 7.25 -12.37
CA LEU A 807 12.57 8.22 -12.83
C LEU A 807 12.44 9.41 -11.88
N GLN A 808 12.67 9.26 -10.57
CA GLN A 808 12.75 10.44 -9.71
C GLN A 808 13.93 11.33 -10.14
N ASN A 809 13.66 12.63 -10.23
CA ASN A 809 14.58 13.63 -10.76
C ASN A 809 15.85 13.72 -9.91
N ASP A 810 15.69 14.10 -8.64
CA ASP A 810 16.72 14.18 -7.61
C ASP A 810 16.07 13.95 -6.22
N GLY A 811 16.81 14.10 -5.11
CA GLY A 811 16.27 13.98 -3.75
C GLY A 811 17.07 13.11 -2.78
N TYR A 812 18.41 13.23 -2.77
CA TYR A 812 19.33 12.32 -2.07
C TYR A 812 19.02 10.85 -2.38
N LEU A 813 19.18 10.51 -3.66
CA LEU A 813 18.89 9.17 -4.15
C LEU A 813 20.06 8.22 -3.89
N ILE A 814 19.75 6.94 -3.73
CA ILE A 814 20.74 5.88 -3.51
C ILE A 814 21.71 5.76 -4.69
N ARG A 815 21.25 6.03 -5.92
CA ARG A 815 22.11 6.00 -7.12
C ARG A 815 23.27 7.02 -7.06
N ASP A 816 23.17 8.03 -6.21
CA ASP A 816 24.17 9.09 -6.06
C ASP A 816 25.06 8.89 -4.82
N ALA A 817 24.86 7.80 -4.07
CA ALA A 817 25.36 7.60 -2.70
C ALA A 817 26.40 6.49 -2.48
#